data_AF-A0A4S8X253-F1
#
_entry.id   AF-A0A4S8X253-F1
#
_cell.length_a   1.000
_cell.length_b   1.000
_cell.length_c   1.000
_cell.angle_alpha   90.00
_cell.angle_beta   90.00
_cell.angle_gamma   90.00
#
_symmetry.space_group_name_H-M   'P 1'
#
loop_
_entity.id
_entity.type
_entity.pdbx_description
1 polymer ?
#
loop_
_entity_poly.entity_id
_entity_poly.type
_entity_poly.pdbx_seq_one_letter_code
_entity_poly.pdbx_strand_id
1 'polypeptide(L)'
;MKFNTSLLRPPKLLPRLSAVRRPFLTTSAKKESGKTSGPRHRADSSSVETPARSSSPYHGVQATSSPNEAIARMNLNPHEYTSGRWLHRNKEQTEARYIQFDYDALCRKAVEQCPGSQSVAECKKIEGGSNRVFLFTMDDEQTLIARLPFSLAGPSRLVIHSEVAAIAYSTEYILMRPVPGVQLHGRWETMTSSEHLSCIESISKLMAQVAELEFLAYGRPHCGSTYWNCAPGEASIYRQMSDKGPWPDLFSYCKSLVASARSRIPASAPEDQLPYRGSIQEHVKFVTDCEAVLYDLIKEPQVQRVARPTLLHADLHKRNIFVSDSEPSKITGIIDWQSTSIEPAFVYANETPDFATLLCAEAFEVWMKGYVPAISQARAVNDTILRPFRHCNTSWRDSVVAVRSDLIDLARGWNALGLAAGQILTRRVSLLVHNTHHDKPMAAIHPFDSQQVEIGSQASETATASSLTSRDDLTAIHAQSDLPDYVHKSRWQPFGIDWHIALSGYQPIRCSKREAQSHVWTVENGLAIETITGNKRHFLSSLKRPNPFASNTPTKRHHALDSKVFRQALLKWHILDQVSLRKATSDAHNDLLSIVNLDTELLTITSHSTMREEVITLYMTSLGIVKGYLAKAKSKVTLSFDIWTAGNKLPLLGIVAHYIDYNYELKVVLLALLEINGSHSGENIAAHLLSVIERFNLCNKLGFFMADNASSNDKALKILKQSISTIDPQKHRLRCLGHIINLTSQAILLGTDKDCLNVEDKTTDEIDEDVAQFAALIRTAEEEKRLHYWRSKGPVGKAHNFCVYVSSSTQREKDFRAAQKTVAGDNSALYQVVRDGGVRWNSTFAMIERLIQLRDPVDYYAQREGRLNSHIKEDTLTSDDWKDLADFKELLEPLKFLSTRQQGNAINGSHGALWEWLSTLDMCLSAFEEKRTDTELCESSFYKACITLGWKKLDKYYELSDYAPAYRAAIALHPAFKAAWFRKHWLTSHPSWIDKAVATTRTITTEYHDYHDYHEHEQLTIQ
;
A
#
# COMPACT_ATOMS: atom_id res chain seq x y z
N MET A 1 -48.74 53.07 -21.43
CA MET A 1 -49.99 52.38 -21.03
C MET A 1 -49.64 50.96 -20.61
N LYS A 2 -50.16 50.53 -19.47
CA LYS A 2 -49.99 49.21 -18.83
C LYS A 2 -50.54 48.08 -19.72
N PHE A 3 -49.96 46.88 -19.65
CA PHE A 3 -50.72 45.64 -19.59
C PHE A 3 -50.04 44.62 -18.69
N ASN A 4 -50.88 43.77 -18.11
CA ASN A 4 -50.84 43.32 -16.73
C ASN A 4 -50.60 41.80 -16.66
N THR A 5 -49.92 41.37 -15.61
CA THR A 5 -49.67 39.97 -15.21
C THR A 5 -50.83 39.41 -14.41
N SER A 6 -51.36 38.22 -14.77
CA SER A 6 -51.99 37.30 -13.80
C SER A 6 -52.39 35.93 -14.39
N LEU A 7 -52.10 34.88 -13.60
CA LEU A 7 -52.73 33.54 -13.51
C LEU A 7 -52.25 32.40 -14.44
N LEU A 8 -51.67 31.34 -13.84
CA LEU A 8 -52.31 30.03 -13.64
C LEU A 8 -51.54 29.16 -12.61
N ARG A 9 -52.30 28.36 -11.84
CA ARG A 9 -51.98 27.67 -10.57
C ARG A 9 -51.28 26.30 -10.76
N PRO A 10 -50.52 25.80 -9.75
CA PRO A 10 -50.17 24.38 -9.62
C PRO A 10 -51.09 23.64 -8.62
N PRO A 11 -51.31 22.31 -8.75
CA PRO A 11 -51.98 21.51 -7.72
C PRO A 11 -50.98 20.80 -6.77
N LYS A 12 -51.18 21.09 -5.47
CA LYS A 12 -51.18 20.20 -4.28
C LYS A 12 -50.05 19.17 -4.10
N LEU A 13 -49.14 19.49 -3.18
CA LEU A 13 -48.28 18.57 -2.42
C LEU A 13 -49.04 18.02 -1.19
N LEU A 14 -48.89 16.73 -0.91
CA LEU A 14 -49.31 16.07 0.34
C LEU A 14 -48.25 16.26 1.45
N PRO A 15 -48.64 16.20 2.73
CA PRO A 15 -47.91 16.86 3.82
C PRO A 15 -46.84 16.00 4.50
N ARG A 16 -45.81 16.70 4.99
CA ARG A 16 -44.75 16.25 5.90
C ARG A 16 -45.34 15.73 7.22
N LEU A 17 -44.79 14.64 7.74
CA LEU A 17 -44.94 14.23 9.15
C LEU A 17 -43.58 14.35 9.84
N SER A 18 -43.51 15.24 10.82
CA SER A 18 -42.40 15.37 11.78
C SER A 18 -42.93 15.13 13.20
N ALA A 19 -42.05 14.56 14.03
CA ALA A 19 -42.06 14.45 15.49
C ALA A 19 -43.11 13.54 16.18
N VAL A 20 -42.60 12.55 16.92
CA VAL A 20 -43.30 11.93 18.06
C VAL A 20 -42.47 12.20 19.33
N ARG A 21 -42.97 13.12 20.15
CA ARG A 21 -42.62 13.28 21.57
C ARG A 21 -43.32 12.19 22.39
N ARG A 22 -42.65 11.65 23.40
CA ARG A 22 -43.25 10.76 24.43
C ARG A 22 -44.14 11.58 25.39
N PRO A 23 -45.32 11.09 25.82
CA PRO A 23 -46.12 11.75 26.84
C PRO A 23 -45.79 11.24 28.25
N PHE A 24 -45.74 12.18 29.20
CA PHE A 24 -45.89 11.98 30.63
C PHE A 24 -47.32 11.51 30.96
N LEU A 25 -47.45 10.57 31.90
CA LEU A 25 -48.69 10.32 32.65
C LEU A 25 -48.35 10.27 34.14
N THR A 26 -48.82 11.30 34.85
CA THR A 26 -48.90 11.35 36.32
C THR A 26 -50.27 10.84 36.75
N THR A 27 -50.32 9.94 37.75
CA THR A 27 -51.45 9.85 38.69
C THR A 27 -50.92 9.69 40.11
N SER A 28 -51.48 10.52 40.99
CA SER A 28 -51.14 10.73 42.40
C SER A 28 -51.73 9.65 43.32
N ALA A 29 -51.08 9.36 44.46
CA ALA A 29 -51.64 9.53 45.81
C ALA A 29 -50.81 8.92 46.96
N LYS A 30 -50.65 9.75 48.02
CA LYS A 30 -50.60 9.47 49.48
C LYS A 30 -49.27 9.14 50.20
N LYS A 31 -48.79 10.19 50.89
CA LYS A 31 -48.27 10.32 52.27
C LYS A 31 -48.41 9.13 53.24
N GLU A 32 -47.34 8.85 54.00
CA GLU A 32 -47.16 8.97 55.48
C GLU A 32 -45.82 8.28 55.88
N SER A 33 -44.82 8.98 56.43
CA SER A 33 -44.54 9.30 57.85
C SER A 33 -43.82 8.18 58.67
N GLY A 34 -42.70 8.55 59.33
CA GLY A 34 -42.34 8.01 60.66
C GLY A 34 -41.22 6.96 60.83
N LYS A 35 -39.97 7.44 61.03
CA LYS A 35 -39.00 7.19 62.13
C LYS A 35 -38.62 5.77 62.66
N THR A 36 -37.39 5.75 63.20
CA THR A 36 -36.72 4.81 64.16
C THR A 36 -36.04 3.60 63.52
N SER A 37 -34.84 3.13 63.88
CA SER A 37 -33.81 3.43 64.90
C SER A 37 -32.58 2.54 64.59
N GLY A 38 -31.36 2.94 64.99
CA GLY A 38 -30.15 2.07 64.96
C GLY A 38 -30.25 0.87 65.94
N PRO A 39 -29.19 0.03 66.09
CA PRO A 39 -27.91 0.50 66.65
C PRO A 39 -26.61 -0.18 66.12
N ARG A 40 -25.51 0.29 66.72
CA ARG A 40 -24.05 0.07 66.54
C ARG A 40 -23.52 -1.29 67.00
N HIS A 41 -22.33 -1.68 66.52
CA HIS A 41 -21.11 -2.22 67.22
C HIS A 41 -20.03 -2.47 66.13
N ARG A 42 -18.78 -1.96 66.07
CA ARG A 42 -17.60 -1.69 66.94
C ARG A 42 -16.60 -2.86 67.05
N ALA A 43 -15.30 -2.52 66.95
CA ALA A 43 -14.03 -3.25 67.17
C ALA A 43 -13.27 -3.65 65.87
N ASP A 44 -11.95 -3.49 65.72
CA ASP A 44 -10.90 -2.85 66.53
C ASP A 44 -9.61 -2.63 65.70
N SER A 45 -8.72 -1.81 66.24
CA SER A 45 -7.44 -1.31 65.71
C SER A 45 -6.23 -1.78 66.53
N SER A 46 -5.04 -1.91 65.92
CA SER A 46 -3.68 -1.67 66.53
C SER A 46 -2.59 -1.92 65.46
N SER A 47 -1.71 -1.02 64.99
CA SER A 47 -0.68 -0.13 65.59
C SER A 47 0.56 -0.83 66.18
N VAL A 48 1.75 -0.63 65.59
CA VAL A 48 3.11 -0.67 66.21
C VAL A 48 4.05 0.13 65.27
N GLU A 49 4.41 1.38 65.56
CA GLU A 49 5.56 1.91 66.36
C GLU A 49 6.95 1.88 65.68
N THR A 50 7.63 3.03 65.76
CA THR A 50 9.07 3.27 65.57
C THR A 50 9.69 3.61 66.92
N PRO A 51 11.01 3.40 67.15
CA PRO A 51 11.85 4.55 67.49
C PRO A 51 13.37 4.51 67.12
N ALA A 52 13.88 5.70 66.81
CA ALA A 52 15.14 6.39 67.22
C ALA A 52 16.59 5.84 67.02
N ARG A 53 17.52 6.82 66.89
CA ARG A 53 18.94 6.85 66.44
C ARG A 53 20.02 6.53 67.50
N SER A 54 21.22 6.08 67.05
CA SER A 54 22.56 6.60 67.49
C SER A 54 23.79 6.10 66.67
N SER A 55 24.61 7.06 66.19
CA SER A 55 26.10 7.20 66.04
C SER A 55 27.07 6.19 65.32
N SER A 56 27.64 6.66 64.18
CA SER A 56 29.07 6.78 63.73
C SER A 56 29.99 5.54 63.43
N PRO A 57 31.15 5.64 62.72
CA PRO A 57 31.37 5.86 61.26
C PRO A 57 32.39 4.85 60.60
N TYR A 58 32.62 4.98 59.28
CA TYR A 58 33.69 4.41 58.40
C TYR A 58 33.43 3.17 57.50
N HIS A 59 33.64 3.45 56.20
CA HIS A 59 34.14 2.66 55.06
C HIS A 59 33.65 1.24 54.73
N GLY A 60 33.21 1.08 53.47
CA GLY A 60 33.28 -0.20 52.76
C GLY A 60 32.45 -0.21 51.47
N VAL A 61 33.08 0.22 50.36
CA VAL A 61 32.83 -0.13 48.95
C VAL A 61 31.46 -0.77 48.66
N GLN A 62 30.52 0.00 48.10
CA GLN A 62 29.28 -0.55 47.57
C GLN A 62 29.53 -1.30 46.26
N ALA A 63 29.05 -2.54 46.28
CA ALA A 63 28.98 -3.47 45.18
C ALA A 63 28.22 -2.88 43.97
N THR A 64 28.73 -3.23 42.80
CA THR A 64 28.14 -3.08 41.47
C THR A 64 26.63 -3.31 41.48
N SER A 65 25.87 -2.31 41.03
CA SER A 65 24.43 -2.38 40.79
C SER A 65 24.09 -3.60 39.91
N SER A 66 23.14 -4.43 40.36
CA SER A 66 22.69 -5.58 39.60
C SER A 66 21.92 -5.15 38.33
N PRO A 67 21.90 -5.97 37.26
CA PRO A 67 21.14 -5.71 36.03
C PRO A 67 19.65 -5.37 36.24
N ASN A 68 19.06 -5.79 37.37
CA ASN A 68 17.67 -5.51 37.72
C ASN A 68 17.35 -4.01 37.92
N GLU A 69 18.33 -3.16 38.25
CA GLU A 69 18.09 -1.71 38.36
C GLU A 69 17.97 -1.02 36.99
N ALA A 70 18.55 -1.59 35.92
CA ALA A 70 18.43 -1.05 34.57
C ALA A 70 17.03 -1.31 33.98
N ILE A 71 16.46 -2.50 34.23
CA ILE A 71 15.10 -2.88 33.78
C ILE A 71 14.03 -2.00 34.44
N ALA A 72 14.17 -1.71 35.74
CA ALA A 72 13.26 -0.86 36.49
C ALA A 72 13.30 0.62 36.04
N ARG A 73 14.44 1.10 35.52
CA ARG A 73 14.58 2.47 34.98
C ARG A 73 13.99 2.65 33.57
N MET A 74 13.83 1.57 32.80
CA MET A 74 13.49 1.65 31.36
C MET A 74 12.03 1.30 31.02
N ASN A 75 11.22 0.86 31.99
CA ASN A 75 9.79 0.49 31.81
C ASN A 75 9.55 -0.43 30.58
N LEU A 76 10.53 -1.29 30.28
CA LEU A 76 10.58 -2.11 29.07
C LEU A 76 10.11 -3.53 29.41
N ASN A 77 9.04 -4.02 28.76
CA ASN A 77 8.70 -5.45 28.80
C ASN A 77 9.50 -6.20 27.73
N PRO A 78 10.48 -7.06 28.08
CA PRO A 78 11.31 -7.74 27.11
C PRO A 78 10.63 -8.95 26.46
N HIS A 79 9.47 -9.40 26.94
CA HIS A 79 8.83 -10.65 26.49
C HIS A 79 7.59 -10.43 25.62
N GLU A 80 6.80 -9.40 25.89
CA GLU A 80 5.54 -9.11 25.18
C GLU A 80 5.77 -8.21 23.97
N TYR A 81 4.92 -8.37 22.95
CA TYR A 81 4.84 -7.44 21.82
C TYR A 81 4.06 -6.20 22.26
N THR A 82 4.68 -5.02 22.17
CA THR A 82 4.12 -3.76 22.71
C THR A 82 3.89 -2.69 21.66
N SER A 83 4.41 -2.86 20.44
CA SER A 83 4.43 -1.82 19.39
C SER A 83 3.12 -1.64 18.63
N GLY A 84 2.06 -2.41 18.92
CA GLY A 84 0.77 -2.26 18.24
C GLY A 84 -0.27 -3.35 18.59
N ARG A 85 -1.45 -3.28 17.96
CA ARG A 85 -2.55 -4.27 18.07
C ARG A 85 -3.05 -4.65 16.68
N TRP A 86 -3.54 -5.89 16.51
CA TRP A 86 -4.11 -6.37 15.26
C TRP A 86 -5.64 -6.25 15.26
N LEU A 87 -6.20 -5.85 14.12
CA LEU A 87 -7.66 -5.75 13.93
C LEU A 87 -8.37 -7.12 13.89
N HIS A 88 -7.62 -8.20 13.63
CA HIS A 88 -8.12 -9.57 13.56
C HIS A 88 -7.20 -10.49 14.37
N ARG A 89 -7.77 -11.38 15.19
CA ARG A 89 -7.05 -12.37 16.02
C ARG A 89 -5.92 -11.75 16.86
N ASN A 90 -6.20 -10.61 17.51
CA ASN A 90 -5.20 -9.88 18.28
C ASN A 90 -4.52 -10.73 19.35
N LYS A 91 -5.30 -11.60 20.02
CA LYS A 91 -4.80 -12.49 21.07
C LYS A 91 -3.79 -13.48 20.49
N GLU A 92 -4.15 -14.18 19.42
CA GLU A 92 -3.32 -15.19 18.76
C GLU A 92 -2.05 -14.55 18.14
N GLN A 93 -2.18 -13.33 17.59
CA GLN A 93 -1.04 -12.57 17.05
C GLN A 93 -0.06 -12.12 18.13
N THR A 94 -0.57 -11.78 19.32
CA THR A 94 0.23 -11.39 20.48
C THR A 94 0.91 -12.61 21.11
N GLU A 95 0.17 -13.70 21.29
CA GLU A 95 0.68 -14.98 21.80
C GLU A 95 1.78 -15.56 20.90
N ALA A 96 1.61 -15.51 19.58
CA ALA A 96 2.63 -15.97 18.62
C ALA A 96 3.92 -15.14 18.61
N ARG A 97 3.93 -13.95 19.24
CA ARG A 97 5.09 -13.04 19.34
C ARG A 97 5.60 -12.88 20.77
N TYR A 98 5.10 -13.69 21.69
CA TYR A 98 5.65 -13.82 23.02
C TYR A 98 6.91 -14.70 22.97
N ILE A 99 8.00 -14.24 23.58
CA ILE A 99 9.21 -15.06 23.77
C ILE A 99 9.61 -15.00 25.25
N GLN A 100 9.66 -16.15 25.89
CA GLN A 100 10.22 -16.30 27.22
C GLN A 100 11.73 -16.60 27.10
N PHE A 101 12.55 -15.78 27.73
CA PHE A 101 14.01 -15.95 27.79
C PHE A 101 14.57 -15.20 29.00
N ASP A 102 15.81 -15.48 29.40
CA ASP A 102 16.49 -14.73 30.46
C ASP A 102 17.12 -13.46 29.87
N TYR A 103 16.46 -12.32 30.06
CA TYR A 103 16.94 -11.03 29.55
C TYR A 103 18.24 -10.57 30.23
N ASP A 104 18.42 -10.86 31.53
CA ASP A 104 19.66 -10.53 32.23
C ASP A 104 20.84 -11.36 31.71
N ALA A 105 20.61 -12.64 31.40
CA ALA A 105 21.61 -13.47 30.74
C ALA A 105 21.96 -12.95 29.35
N LEU A 106 20.97 -12.45 28.59
CA LEU A 106 21.20 -11.84 27.29
C LEU A 106 22.07 -10.57 27.42
N CYS A 107 21.79 -9.70 28.39
CA CYS A 107 22.60 -8.51 28.67
C CYS A 107 24.03 -8.87 29.06
N ARG A 108 24.23 -9.85 29.95
CA ARG A 108 25.58 -10.35 30.31
C ARG A 108 26.32 -10.87 29.08
N LYS A 109 25.63 -11.64 28.23
CA LYS A 109 26.21 -12.13 26.98
C LYS A 109 26.56 -11.00 26.02
N ALA A 110 25.75 -9.95 25.95
CA ALA A 110 26.03 -8.79 25.12
C ALA A 110 27.33 -8.08 25.56
N VAL A 111 27.51 -7.85 26.86
CA VAL A 111 28.75 -7.29 27.43
C VAL A 111 29.95 -8.19 27.16
N GLU A 112 29.82 -9.52 27.34
CA GLU A 112 30.90 -10.47 27.02
C GLU A 112 31.35 -10.41 25.55
N GLN A 113 30.48 -10.00 24.62
CA GLN A 113 30.82 -9.88 23.19
C GLN A 113 31.40 -8.51 22.80
N CYS A 114 31.48 -7.55 23.72
CA CYS A 114 32.03 -6.22 23.52
C CYS A 114 33.28 -6.03 24.41
N PRO A 115 34.49 -6.38 23.92
CA PRO A 115 35.71 -6.22 24.69
C PRO A 115 35.92 -4.76 25.11
N GLY A 116 36.08 -4.50 26.40
CA GLY A 116 36.25 -3.15 26.95
C GLY A 116 35.02 -2.61 27.68
N SER A 117 33.83 -3.10 27.33
CA SER A 117 32.57 -2.71 27.96
C SER A 117 32.39 -3.39 29.31
N GLN A 118 31.83 -2.68 30.30
CA GLN A 118 31.52 -3.25 31.63
C GLN A 118 30.02 -3.45 31.85
N SER A 119 29.19 -2.69 31.13
CA SER A 119 27.74 -2.68 31.30
C SER A 119 27.01 -2.24 30.03
N VAL A 120 25.72 -2.56 29.97
CA VAL A 120 24.79 -2.03 28.95
C VAL A 120 24.32 -0.65 29.42
N ALA A 121 24.62 0.40 28.65
CA ALA A 121 24.18 1.76 28.94
C ALA A 121 22.74 2.01 28.46
N GLU A 122 22.40 1.52 27.27
CA GLU A 122 21.07 1.67 26.68
C GLU A 122 20.66 0.38 25.96
N CYS A 123 19.36 0.06 25.98
CA CYS A 123 18.80 -1.01 25.18
C CYS A 123 17.52 -0.55 24.49
N LYS A 124 17.53 -0.52 23.15
CA LYS A 124 16.35 -0.26 22.34
C LYS A 124 15.73 -1.58 21.87
N LYS A 125 14.49 -1.84 22.28
CA LYS A 125 13.68 -2.92 21.72
C LYS A 125 13.06 -2.48 20.38
N ILE A 126 13.32 -3.24 19.33
CA ILE A 126 12.77 -3.06 17.99
C ILE A 126 11.92 -4.30 17.70
N GLU A 127 10.62 -4.11 17.54
CA GLU A 127 9.67 -5.20 17.35
C GLU A 127 9.21 -5.23 15.90
N GLY A 128 9.55 -6.31 15.20
CA GLY A 128 9.15 -6.54 13.80
C GLY A 128 8.09 -7.62 13.67
N GLY A 129 7.78 -8.00 12.42
CA GLY A 129 6.83 -9.07 12.12
C GLY A 129 7.30 -10.44 12.63
N SER A 130 8.60 -10.76 12.43
CA SER A 130 9.19 -12.12 12.57
C SER A 130 10.23 -12.24 13.68
N ASN A 131 10.78 -11.14 14.20
CA ASN A 131 11.78 -11.17 15.26
C ASN A 131 11.54 -10.10 16.32
N ARG A 132 12.03 -10.41 17.52
CA ARG A 132 12.32 -9.44 18.57
C ARG A 132 13.79 -9.06 18.47
N VAL A 133 14.07 -7.78 18.28
CA VAL A 133 15.43 -7.27 18.14
C VAL A 133 15.73 -6.32 19.30
N PHE A 134 16.88 -6.49 19.92
CA PHE A 134 17.43 -5.56 20.90
C PHE A 134 18.69 -4.94 20.32
N LEU A 135 18.73 -3.62 20.24
CA LEU A 135 19.94 -2.86 19.97
C LEU A 135 20.50 -2.41 21.31
N PHE A 136 21.59 -3.04 21.74
CA PHE A 136 22.35 -2.68 22.93
C PHE A 136 23.40 -1.63 22.58
N THR A 137 23.48 -0.59 23.40
CA THR A 137 24.58 0.37 23.44
C THR A 137 25.30 0.16 24.76
N MET A 138 26.59 -0.14 24.69
CA MET A 138 27.45 -0.36 25.87
C MET A 138 27.88 0.97 26.49
N ASP A 139 28.47 0.91 27.67
CA ASP A 139 29.04 2.07 28.39
C ASP A 139 30.20 2.76 27.69
N ASP A 140 30.85 2.08 26.74
CA ASP A 140 31.90 2.62 25.87
C ASP A 140 31.41 2.92 24.45
N GLU A 141 30.10 3.11 24.27
CA GLU A 141 29.42 3.43 23.00
C GLU A 141 29.45 2.32 21.93
N GLN A 142 30.04 1.15 22.23
CA GLN A 142 29.95 -0.01 21.32
C GLN A 142 28.49 -0.46 21.17
N THR A 143 28.09 -0.82 19.97
CA THR A 143 26.71 -1.28 19.69
C THR A 143 26.67 -2.75 19.28
N LEU A 144 25.67 -3.46 19.79
CA LEU A 144 25.44 -4.88 19.54
C LEU A 144 23.95 -5.12 19.30
N ILE A 145 23.63 -5.94 18.30
CA ILE A 145 22.27 -6.36 18.01
C ILE A 145 22.07 -7.79 18.52
N ALA A 146 21.05 -7.99 19.35
CA ALA A 146 20.51 -9.31 19.64
C ALA A 146 19.20 -9.51 18.90
N ARG A 147 19.10 -10.59 18.11
CA ARG A 147 17.89 -10.95 17.36
C ARG A 147 17.35 -12.30 17.84
N LEU A 148 16.10 -12.31 18.26
CA LEU A 148 15.39 -13.48 18.74
C LEU A 148 14.20 -13.75 17.79
N PRO A 149 14.22 -14.86 17.03
CA PRO A 149 13.12 -15.20 16.13
C PRO A 149 11.85 -15.58 16.91
N PHE A 150 10.71 -15.09 16.46
CA PHE A 150 9.41 -15.57 16.92
C PHE A 150 9.14 -16.97 16.37
N SER A 151 8.25 -17.73 17.01
CA SER A 151 7.83 -19.05 16.50
C SER A 151 7.22 -18.98 15.09
N LEU A 152 6.70 -17.79 14.72
CA LEU A 152 6.12 -17.53 13.41
C LEU A 152 7.17 -17.35 12.29
N ALA A 153 8.44 -17.13 12.62
CA ALA A 153 9.52 -17.00 11.64
C ALA A 153 9.98 -18.35 11.07
N GLY A 154 9.50 -19.48 11.62
CA GLY A 154 10.01 -20.81 11.31
C GLY A 154 10.92 -21.36 12.41
N PRO A 155 11.50 -22.55 12.20
CA PRO A 155 12.41 -23.14 13.18
C PRO A 155 13.62 -22.23 13.42
N SER A 156 13.85 -21.84 14.68
CA SER A 156 14.89 -20.87 15.06
C SER A 156 16.26 -21.21 14.48
N ARG A 157 16.65 -22.49 14.45
CA ARG A 157 17.90 -22.96 13.85
C ARG A 157 18.03 -22.59 12.37
N LEU A 158 16.96 -22.74 11.59
CA LEU A 158 16.99 -22.46 10.16
C LEU A 158 16.98 -20.95 9.91
N VAL A 159 16.15 -20.20 10.65
CA VAL A 159 16.07 -18.72 10.56
C VAL A 159 17.43 -18.08 10.84
N ILE A 160 18.11 -18.59 11.87
CA ILE A 160 19.46 -18.16 12.23
C ILE A 160 20.47 -18.50 11.13
N HIS A 161 20.40 -19.71 10.56
CA HIS A 161 21.30 -20.11 9.47
C HIS A 161 21.08 -19.33 8.17
N SER A 162 19.84 -18.93 7.85
CA SER A 162 19.56 -18.10 6.67
C SER A 162 20.08 -16.66 6.82
N GLU A 163 20.16 -16.15 8.05
CA GLU A 163 20.68 -14.81 8.35
C GLU A 163 22.21 -14.77 8.48
N VAL A 164 22.80 -15.85 8.98
CA VAL A 164 24.25 -15.95 9.23
C VAL A 164 24.81 -17.02 8.32
N ALA A 165 25.40 -16.62 7.18
CA ALA A 165 25.95 -17.54 6.18
C ALA A 165 27.11 -18.44 6.67
N ALA A 166 27.41 -18.50 7.96
CA ALA A 166 28.37 -19.42 8.53
C ALA A 166 28.09 -19.71 10.02
N ILE A 167 28.28 -20.99 10.39
CA ILE A 167 28.65 -21.52 11.71
C ILE A 167 27.53 -22.16 12.55
N ALA A 168 27.80 -23.42 12.91
CA ALA A 168 27.07 -24.24 13.86
C ALA A 168 27.33 -23.80 15.31
N TYR A 169 26.50 -22.91 15.88
CA TYR A 169 26.39 -22.71 17.34
C TYR A 169 24.95 -22.36 17.75
N SER A 170 24.61 -22.79 18.98
CA SER A 170 23.36 -22.67 19.76
C SER A 170 22.11 -22.00 19.15
N THR A 171 21.01 -22.72 19.21
CA THR A 171 19.81 -22.64 18.35
C THR A 171 18.76 -21.57 18.66
N GLU A 172 19.05 -20.55 19.50
CA GLU A 172 18.01 -19.74 20.13
C GLU A 172 18.02 -18.23 19.81
N TYR A 173 19.18 -17.61 19.53
CA TYR A 173 19.28 -16.17 19.24
C TYR A 173 20.57 -15.83 18.47
N ILE A 174 20.62 -14.63 17.84
CA ILE A 174 21.80 -14.13 17.12
C ILE A 174 22.36 -12.89 17.81
N LEU A 175 23.66 -12.87 18.09
CA LEU A 175 24.40 -11.65 18.46
C LEU A 175 25.26 -11.21 17.27
N MET A 176 25.08 -9.97 16.82
CA MET A 176 25.75 -9.43 15.65
C MET A 176 26.05 -7.94 15.83
N ARG A 177 27.04 -7.44 15.09
CA ARG A 177 27.26 -6.00 14.97
C ARG A 177 26.25 -5.38 13.99
N PRO A 178 25.85 -4.10 14.17
CA PRO A 178 25.05 -3.40 13.17
C PRO A 178 25.75 -3.38 11.80
N VAL A 179 24.96 -3.47 10.73
CA VAL A 179 25.47 -3.28 9.37
C VAL A 179 25.99 -1.84 9.23
N PRO A 180 27.23 -1.65 8.77
CA PRO A 180 27.76 -0.31 8.54
C PRO A 180 26.94 0.46 7.50
N GLY A 181 26.82 1.78 7.69
CA GLY A 181 26.10 2.66 6.76
C GLY A 181 24.66 2.95 7.17
N VAL A 182 23.86 3.41 6.21
CA VAL A 182 22.49 3.89 6.42
C VAL A 182 21.52 3.15 5.50
N GLN A 183 20.27 3.00 5.94
CA GLN A 183 19.23 2.38 5.11
C GLN A 183 19.00 3.20 3.84
N LEU A 184 18.97 2.52 2.69
CA LEU A 184 18.76 3.14 1.38
C LEU A 184 17.47 3.96 1.36
N HIS A 185 16.40 3.50 2.00
CA HIS A 185 15.13 4.24 2.11
C HIS A 185 15.31 5.67 2.63
N GLY A 186 16.15 5.89 3.64
CA GLY A 186 16.37 7.21 4.22
C GLY A 186 17.24 8.13 3.35
N ARG A 187 18.04 7.57 2.43
CA ARG A 187 18.90 8.33 1.52
C ARG A 187 18.31 8.49 0.12
N TRP A 188 17.40 7.61 -0.30
CA TRP A 188 16.91 7.49 -1.67
C TRP A 188 16.34 8.80 -2.23
N GLU A 189 15.54 9.52 -1.45
CA GLU A 189 14.92 10.79 -1.90
C GLU A 189 15.93 11.92 -2.09
N THR A 190 17.09 11.83 -1.43
CA THR A 190 18.15 12.85 -1.49
C THR A 190 19.20 12.57 -2.57
N MET A 191 19.19 11.37 -3.17
CA MET A 191 20.14 10.96 -4.20
C MET A 191 19.81 11.62 -5.54
N THR A 192 20.86 11.93 -6.30
CA THR A 192 20.77 12.38 -7.69
C THR A 192 20.42 11.23 -8.62
N SER A 193 19.95 11.53 -9.83
CA SER A 193 19.64 10.51 -10.84
C SER A 193 20.84 9.62 -11.19
N SER A 194 22.06 10.18 -11.21
CA SER A 194 23.27 9.41 -11.46
C SER A 194 23.58 8.42 -10.32
N GLU A 195 23.34 8.84 -9.07
CA GLU A 195 23.52 7.97 -7.91
C GLU A 195 22.45 6.87 -7.87
N HIS A 196 21.20 7.18 -8.25
CA HIS A 196 20.17 6.15 -8.41
C HIS A 196 20.59 5.08 -9.42
N LEU A 197 21.05 5.49 -10.61
CA LEU A 197 21.50 4.56 -11.65
C LEU A 197 22.69 3.70 -11.19
N SER A 198 23.70 4.32 -10.55
CA SER A 198 24.88 3.61 -10.04
C SER A 198 24.55 2.68 -8.87
N CYS A 199 23.62 3.06 -8.00
CA CYS A 199 23.12 2.21 -6.93
C CYS A 199 22.35 1.00 -7.49
N ILE A 200 21.47 1.21 -8.46
CA ILE A 200 20.72 0.12 -9.12
C ILE A 200 21.68 -0.84 -9.83
N GLU A 201 22.70 -0.31 -10.51
CA GLU A 201 23.75 -1.12 -11.12
C GLU A 201 24.46 -1.98 -10.07
N SER A 202 24.83 -1.39 -8.93
CA SER A 202 25.51 -2.08 -7.83
C SER A 202 24.65 -3.18 -7.20
N ILE A 203 23.35 -2.91 -7.00
CA ILE A 203 22.39 -3.92 -6.54
C ILE A 203 22.26 -5.06 -7.56
N SER A 204 22.17 -4.73 -8.85
CA SER A 204 22.03 -5.72 -9.92
C SER A 204 23.26 -6.62 -10.02
N LYS A 205 24.46 -6.08 -9.85
CA LYS A 205 25.71 -6.86 -9.77
C LYS A 205 25.73 -7.78 -8.57
N LEU A 206 25.26 -7.34 -7.40
CA LEU A 206 25.18 -8.19 -6.22
C LEU A 206 24.16 -9.32 -6.42
N MET A 207 22.99 -9.02 -7.00
CA MET A 207 21.99 -10.04 -7.36
C MET A 207 22.57 -11.06 -8.35
N ALA A 208 23.37 -10.63 -9.32
CA ALA A 208 24.05 -11.52 -10.25
C ALA A 208 24.95 -12.53 -9.54
N GLN A 209 25.78 -12.06 -8.61
CA GLN A 209 26.69 -12.92 -7.84
C GLN A 209 25.93 -14.02 -7.07
N VAL A 210 24.74 -13.70 -6.53
CA VAL A 210 23.94 -14.68 -5.78
C VAL A 210 23.19 -15.61 -6.73
N ALA A 211 22.63 -15.09 -7.83
CA ALA A 211 21.88 -15.89 -8.82
C ALA A 211 22.76 -16.83 -9.64
N GLU A 212 24.05 -16.51 -9.80
CA GLU A 212 25.02 -17.35 -10.51
C GLU A 212 25.42 -18.61 -9.75
N LEU A 213 25.13 -18.69 -8.44
CA LEU A 213 25.39 -19.87 -7.63
C LEU A 213 24.67 -21.10 -8.23
N GLU A 214 25.39 -22.22 -8.28
CA GLU A 214 24.87 -23.48 -8.80
C GLU A 214 24.37 -24.37 -7.66
N PHE A 215 23.13 -24.83 -7.78
CA PHE A 215 22.51 -25.73 -6.81
C PHE A 215 21.99 -26.99 -7.50
N LEU A 216 22.24 -28.14 -6.86
CA LEU A 216 21.82 -29.45 -7.36
C LEU A 216 20.36 -29.79 -7.03
N ALA A 217 19.69 -28.97 -6.22
CA ALA A 217 18.33 -29.22 -5.74
C ALA A 217 17.65 -27.94 -5.23
N TYR A 218 16.32 -27.94 -5.19
CA TYR A 218 15.47 -26.89 -4.61
C TYR A 218 15.25 -27.09 -3.10
N GLY A 219 14.80 -26.04 -2.39
CA GLY A 219 14.19 -26.16 -1.05
C GLY A 219 15.11 -26.01 0.17
N ARG A 220 16.36 -25.52 0.02
CA ARG A 220 17.26 -25.22 1.15
C ARG A 220 17.83 -23.79 1.04
N PRO A 221 18.23 -23.12 2.14
CA PRO A 221 17.92 -23.39 3.55
C PRO A 221 16.59 -22.69 3.93
N HIS A 222 15.50 -23.45 4.05
CA HIS A 222 14.13 -22.92 4.00
C HIS A 222 13.56 -22.42 5.34
N CYS A 223 13.05 -21.17 5.38
CA CYS A 223 12.44 -20.50 6.55
C CYS A 223 11.10 -19.78 6.28
N GLY A 224 10.53 -19.84 5.07
CA GLY A 224 9.28 -19.13 4.75
C GLY A 224 7.98 -19.78 5.25
N SER A 225 6.88 -19.01 5.27
CA SER A 225 5.53 -19.51 5.58
C SER A 225 4.96 -20.47 4.51
N THR A 226 5.59 -20.54 3.35
CA THR A 226 5.22 -21.38 2.20
C THR A 226 5.38 -22.89 2.47
N TYR A 227 6.22 -23.30 3.42
CA TYR A 227 6.45 -24.72 3.75
C TYR A 227 6.48 -25.00 5.25
N TRP A 228 6.34 -23.96 6.08
CA TRP A 228 6.17 -24.07 7.51
C TRP A 228 4.85 -23.42 7.93
N ASN A 229 4.00 -24.16 8.65
CA ASN A 229 2.70 -23.68 9.15
C ASN A 229 2.91 -22.81 10.39
N CYS A 230 3.54 -21.66 10.19
CA CYS A 230 4.03 -20.80 11.25
C CYS A 230 3.12 -19.59 11.50
N ALA A 231 2.10 -19.34 10.66
CA ALA A 231 1.24 -18.19 10.90
C ALA A 231 0.29 -18.42 12.10
N PRO A 232 -0.14 -17.35 12.80
CA PRO A 232 -0.96 -17.48 14.01
C PRO A 232 -2.27 -18.25 13.77
N GLY A 233 -2.45 -19.34 14.52
CA GLY A 233 -3.60 -20.25 14.42
C GLY A 233 -3.50 -21.32 13.34
N GLU A 234 -2.45 -21.34 12.50
CA GLU A 234 -2.28 -22.38 11.46
C GLU A 234 -1.96 -23.75 12.05
N ALA A 235 -1.15 -23.81 13.11
CA ALA A 235 -0.78 -25.07 13.76
C ALA A 235 -1.97 -25.83 14.36
N SER A 236 -3.05 -25.13 14.75
CA SER A 236 -4.31 -25.74 15.22
C SER A 236 -5.23 -26.18 14.07
N ILE A 237 -5.04 -25.63 12.86
CA ILE A 237 -5.91 -25.86 11.71
C ILE A 237 -5.33 -26.97 10.81
N TYR A 238 -4.01 -27.05 10.68
CA TYR A 238 -3.31 -27.96 9.75
C TYR A 238 -2.58 -29.08 10.50
N ARG A 239 -3.06 -30.32 10.39
CA ARG A 239 -2.55 -31.48 11.15
C ARG A 239 -1.30 -32.15 10.57
N GLN A 240 -0.95 -31.89 9.30
CA GLN A 240 0.16 -32.55 8.60
C GLN A 240 1.24 -31.55 8.19
N MET A 241 2.51 -31.90 8.42
CA MET A 241 3.64 -31.14 7.91
C MET A 241 3.89 -31.49 6.44
N SER A 242 4.10 -30.48 5.60
CA SER A 242 4.50 -30.68 4.20
C SER A 242 5.93 -31.23 4.10
N ASP A 243 6.24 -31.83 2.95
CA ASP A 243 7.62 -32.13 2.54
C ASP A 243 8.46 -30.84 2.51
N LYS A 244 9.72 -30.92 2.91
CA LYS A 244 10.64 -29.78 3.14
C LYS A 244 11.91 -29.89 2.30
N GLY A 245 11.92 -30.81 1.34
CA GLY A 245 13.05 -31.00 0.42
C GLY A 245 14.30 -31.57 1.10
N PRO A 246 15.45 -31.59 0.40
CA PRO A 246 15.68 -30.95 -0.90
C PRO A 246 15.00 -31.71 -2.04
N TRP A 247 14.52 -30.99 -3.06
CA TRP A 247 13.90 -31.60 -4.24
C TRP A 247 14.91 -31.63 -5.39
N PRO A 248 15.29 -32.83 -5.91
CA PRO A 248 16.35 -32.96 -6.90
C PRO A 248 15.97 -32.44 -8.29
N ASP A 249 14.67 -32.29 -8.56
CA ASP A 249 14.15 -31.89 -9.87
C ASP A 249 12.86 -31.08 -9.74
N LEU A 250 12.46 -30.42 -10.83
CA LEU A 250 11.28 -29.56 -10.89
C LEU A 250 9.98 -30.34 -10.64
N PHE A 251 9.93 -31.63 -10.99
CA PHE A 251 8.75 -32.46 -10.78
C PHE A 251 8.53 -32.72 -9.28
N SER A 252 9.59 -33.12 -8.57
CA SER A 252 9.61 -33.34 -7.13
C SER A 252 9.29 -32.06 -6.38
N TYR A 253 9.80 -30.92 -6.85
CA TYR A 253 9.45 -29.59 -6.36
C TYR A 253 7.94 -29.31 -6.49
N CYS A 254 7.38 -29.49 -7.69
CA CYS A 254 5.95 -29.24 -7.94
C CYS A 254 5.04 -30.20 -7.17
N LYS A 255 5.43 -31.46 -7.05
CA LYS A 255 4.72 -32.46 -6.24
C LYS A 255 4.65 -32.03 -4.78
N SER A 256 5.77 -31.51 -4.24
CA SER A 256 5.80 -30.96 -2.89
C SER A 256 4.94 -29.70 -2.75
N LEU A 257 4.95 -28.80 -3.72
CA LEU A 257 4.09 -27.62 -3.75
C LEU A 257 2.60 -27.99 -3.65
N VAL A 258 2.17 -29.00 -4.42
CA VAL A 258 0.80 -29.53 -4.38
C VAL A 258 0.49 -30.22 -3.04
N ALA A 259 1.41 -31.03 -2.52
CA ALA A 259 1.26 -31.66 -1.21
C ALA A 259 1.13 -30.62 -0.10
N SER A 260 1.92 -29.55 -0.18
CA SER A 260 1.88 -28.38 0.69
C SER A 260 0.52 -27.69 0.61
N ALA A 261 -0.03 -27.47 -0.59
CA ALA A 261 -1.39 -26.96 -0.80
C ALA A 261 -2.45 -27.83 -0.10
N ARG A 262 -2.41 -29.16 -0.32
CA ARG A 262 -3.35 -30.12 0.27
C ARG A 262 -3.29 -30.13 1.79
N SER A 263 -2.09 -30.06 2.37
CA SER A 263 -1.89 -30.06 3.82
C SER A 263 -2.49 -28.83 4.52
N ARG A 264 -2.70 -27.74 3.78
CA ARG A 264 -3.30 -26.48 4.27
C ARG A 264 -4.80 -26.37 4.07
N ILE A 265 -5.46 -27.40 3.53
CA ILE A 265 -6.92 -27.43 3.49
C ILE A 265 -7.40 -28.02 4.83
N PRO A 266 -8.23 -27.32 5.61
CA PRO A 266 -8.68 -27.82 6.90
C PRO A 266 -9.64 -29.00 6.73
N ALA A 267 -9.71 -29.85 7.76
CA ALA A 267 -10.63 -30.98 7.81
C ALA A 267 -12.11 -30.57 7.93
N SER A 268 -12.39 -29.38 8.47
CA SER A 268 -13.73 -28.82 8.65
C SER A 268 -13.72 -27.31 8.41
N ALA A 269 -14.82 -26.78 7.88
CA ALA A 269 -14.95 -25.35 7.60
C ALA A 269 -14.89 -24.53 8.90
N PRO A 270 -14.06 -23.46 8.98
CA PRO A 270 -14.08 -22.54 10.11
C PRO A 270 -15.42 -21.83 10.24
N GLU A 271 -15.89 -21.57 11.47
CA GLU A 271 -17.14 -20.81 11.72
C GLU A 271 -17.10 -19.39 11.14
N ASP A 272 -15.91 -18.81 10.96
CA ASP A 272 -15.64 -17.47 10.40
C ASP A 272 -15.34 -17.49 8.88
N GLN A 273 -15.58 -18.60 8.18
CA GLN A 273 -15.26 -18.73 6.76
C GLN A 273 -16.14 -17.83 5.88
N LEU A 274 -15.53 -16.78 5.34
CA LEU A 274 -16.22 -15.86 4.43
C LEU A 274 -16.59 -16.57 3.11
N PRO A 275 -17.81 -16.35 2.56
CA PRO A 275 -18.31 -17.08 1.38
C PRO A 275 -17.42 -17.03 0.14
N TYR A 276 -16.60 -15.99 -0.03
CA TYR A 276 -15.70 -15.85 -1.18
C TYR A 276 -14.46 -16.75 -1.10
N ARG A 277 -14.15 -17.31 0.08
CA ARG A 277 -13.03 -18.23 0.25
C ARG A 277 -13.30 -19.59 -0.38
N GLY A 278 -14.55 -19.92 -0.75
CA GLY A 278 -14.92 -21.21 -1.35
C GLY A 278 -15.00 -22.34 -0.32
N SER A 279 -15.74 -23.40 -0.63
CA SER A 279 -15.88 -24.60 0.19
C SER A 279 -14.60 -25.45 0.17
N ILE A 280 -14.39 -26.26 1.22
CA ILE A 280 -13.27 -27.23 1.29
C ILE A 280 -13.23 -28.11 0.04
N GLN A 281 -14.38 -28.58 -0.43
CA GLN A 281 -14.51 -29.42 -1.62
C GLN A 281 -14.04 -28.69 -2.88
N GLU A 282 -14.33 -27.40 -3.02
CA GLU A 282 -13.80 -26.58 -4.12
C GLU A 282 -12.28 -26.50 -4.06
N HIS A 283 -11.68 -26.23 -2.90
CA HIS A 283 -10.21 -26.20 -2.77
C HIS A 283 -9.57 -27.54 -3.12
N VAL A 284 -10.11 -28.65 -2.62
CA VAL A 284 -9.61 -30.00 -2.92
C VAL A 284 -9.67 -30.27 -4.43
N LYS A 285 -10.77 -29.88 -5.08
CA LYS A 285 -10.93 -30.01 -6.53
C LYS A 285 -9.90 -29.16 -7.28
N PHE A 286 -9.81 -27.86 -6.98
CA PHE A 286 -8.91 -26.96 -7.70
C PHE A 286 -7.43 -27.30 -7.49
N VAL A 287 -7.02 -27.73 -6.29
CA VAL A 287 -5.65 -28.21 -6.06
C VAL A 287 -5.36 -29.47 -6.88
N THR A 288 -6.34 -30.36 -7.04
CA THR A 288 -6.20 -31.56 -7.88
C THR A 288 -6.14 -31.21 -9.37
N ASP A 289 -6.93 -30.25 -9.82
CA ASP A 289 -6.87 -29.76 -11.20
C ASP A 289 -5.52 -29.05 -11.46
N CYS A 290 -5.06 -28.21 -10.52
CA CYS A 290 -3.74 -27.59 -10.57
C CYS A 290 -2.62 -28.61 -10.63
N GLU A 291 -2.68 -29.72 -9.88
CA GLU A 291 -1.65 -30.76 -9.94
C GLU A 291 -1.46 -31.28 -11.37
N ALA A 292 -2.57 -31.59 -12.06
CA ALA A 292 -2.52 -32.06 -13.44
C ALA A 292 -1.93 -30.98 -14.38
N VAL A 293 -2.33 -29.72 -14.20
CA VAL A 293 -1.83 -28.60 -15.00
C VAL A 293 -0.33 -28.39 -14.77
N LEU A 294 0.14 -28.36 -13.52
CA LEU A 294 1.55 -28.18 -13.19
C LEU A 294 2.40 -29.30 -13.83
N TYR A 295 1.95 -30.55 -13.77
CA TYR A 295 2.68 -31.68 -14.36
C TYR A 295 2.76 -31.63 -15.90
N ASP A 296 1.84 -30.95 -16.56
CA ASP A 296 1.94 -30.69 -18.00
C ASP A 296 2.83 -29.48 -18.29
N LEU A 297 2.67 -28.39 -17.53
CA LEU A 297 3.48 -27.18 -17.69
C LEU A 297 4.97 -27.42 -17.48
N ILE A 298 5.36 -28.27 -16.53
CA ILE A 298 6.79 -28.60 -16.35
C ILE A 298 7.39 -29.30 -17.57
N LYS A 299 6.60 -29.91 -18.46
CA LYS A 299 7.14 -30.55 -19.68
C LYS A 299 7.42 -29.51 -20.77
N GLU A 300 6.90 -28.29 -20.64
CA GLU A 300 7.00 -27.26 -21.65
C GLU A 300 8.43 -26.67 -21.70
N PRO A 301 9.04 -26.57 -22.89
CA PRO A 301 10.43 -26.08 -23.03
C PRO A 301 10.63 -24.68 -22.44
N GLN A 302 9.61 -23.82 -22.56
CA GLN A 302 9.66 -22.45 -22.04
C GLN A 302 9.72 -22.39 -20.51
N VAL A 303 9.11 -23.35 -19.80
CA VAL A 303 9.16 -23.47 -18.34
C VAL A 303 10.49 -24.08 -17.91
N GLN A 304 10.91 -25.17 -18.55
CA GLN A 304 12.18 -25.84 -18.28
C GLN A 304 13.38 -24.89 -18.37
N ARG A 305 13.39 -24.00 -19.37
CA ARG A 305 14.46 -23.00 -19.57
C ARG A 305 14.63 -22.04 -18.39
N VAL A 306 13.56 -21.73 -17.65
CA VAL A 306 13.55 -20.74 -16.58
C VAL A 306 13.36 -21.35 -15.19
N ALA A 307 13.43 -22.68 -15.10
CA ALA A 307 13.23 -23.43 -13.88
C ALA A 307 14.50 -23.66 -13.06
N ARG A 308 15.66 -23.12 -13.46
CA ARG A 308 16.93 -23.32 -12.77
C ARG A 308 16.80 -23.07 -11.25
N PRO A 309 17.30 -23.98 -10.38
CA PRO A 309 17.44 -23.71 -8.95
C PRO A 309 18.25 -22.43 -8.73
N THR A 310 17.60 -21.42 -8.16
CA THR A 310 18.13 -20.05 -8.04
C THR A 310 17.90 -19.56 -6.62
N LEU A 311 18.91 -18.90 -6.04
CA LEU A 311 18.81 -18.25 -4.74
C LEU A 311 18.74 -16.74 -4.96
N LEU A 312 17.71 -16.08 -4.41
CA LEU A 312 17.61 -14.62 -4.39
C LEU A 312 16.94 -14.13 -3.11
N HIS A 313 17.15 -12.85 -2.80
CA HIS A 313 16.52 -12.20 -1.67
C HIS A 313 15.00 -12.10 -1.90
N ALA A 314 14.20 -12.75 -1.07
CA ALA A 314 12.74 -12.87 -1.26
C ALA A 314 11.93 -11.61 -0.88
N ASP A 315 12.57 -10.63 -0.24
CA ASP A 315 11.94 -9.35 0.14
C ASP A 315 12.88 -8.15 -0.09
N LEU A 316 13.35 -8.01 -1.34
CA LEU A 316 14.36 -7.01 -1.69
C LEU A 316 13.72 -5.62 -1.84
N HIS A 317 13.83 -4.79 -0.81
CA HIS A 317 13.32 -3.41 -0.82
C HIS A 317 14.25 -2.40 -0.14
N LYS A 318 14.05 -1.10 -0.36
CA LYS A 318 14.92 0.00 0.13
C LYS A 318 15.20 0.00 1.64
N ARG A 319 14.33 -0.57 2.49
CA ARG A 319 14.58 -0.65 3.95
C ARG A 319 15.51 -1.80 4.35
N ASN A 320 15.71 -2.78 3.48
CA ASN A 320 16.56 -3.95 3.70
C ASN A 320 17.96 -3.79 3.10
N ILE A 321 18.19 -2.70 2.37
CA ILE A 321 19.46 -2.38 1.72
C ILE A 321 20.14 -1.26 2.51
N PHE A 322 21.41 -1.45 2.84
CA PHE A 322 22.27 -0.45 3.47
C PHE A 322 23.31 0.05 2.49
N VAL A 323 23.56 1.36 2.53
CA VAL A 323 24.53 2.05 1.69
C VAL A 323 25.48 2.91 2.50
N SER A 324 26.63 3.23 1.92
CA SER A 324 27.60 4.14 2.53
C SER A 324 27.01 5.54 2.67
N ASP A 325 27.24 6.16 3.83
CA ASP A 325 26.73 7.51 4.11
C ASP A 325 27.38 8.58 3.22
N SER A 326 28.64 8.37 2.84
CA SER A 326 29.41 9.29 2.00
C SER A 326 29.31 8.99 0.51
N GLU A 327 28.90 7.77 0.13
CA GLU A 327 28.83 7.32 -1.27
C GLU A 327 27.61 6.37 -1.44
N PRO A 328 26.39 6.93 -1.62
CA PRO A 328 25.15 6.15 -1.58
C PRO A 328 25.01 5.08 -2.68
N SER A 329 25.86 5.09 -3.72
CA SER A 329 25.93 4.03 -4.72
C SER A 329 26.59 2.75 -4.20
N LYS A 330 27.37 2.84 -3.11
CA LYS A 330 28.08 1.70 -2.53
C LYS A 330 27.20 0.98 -1.52
N ILE A 331 26.76 -0.23 -1.88
CA ILE A 331 26.04 -1.13 -0.98
C ILE A 331 26.98 -1.63 0.12
N THR A 332 26.59 -1.45 1.38
CA THR A 332 27.34 -1.89 2.57
C THR A 332 26.75 -3.15 3.19
N GLY A 333 25.49 -3.48 2.91
CA GLY A 333 24.89 -4.75 3.28
C GLY A 333 23.43 -4.89 2.86
N ILE A 334 22.94 -6.13 2.84
CA ILE A 334 21.52 -6.47 2.67
C ILE A 334 21.11 -7.37 3.82
N ILE A 335 19.96 -7.07 4.41
CA ILE A 335 19.44 -7.69 5.64
C ILE A 335 18.11 -8.40 5.35
N ASP A 336 17.63 -9.27 6.25
CA ASP A 336 16.31 -9.92 6.17
C ASP A 336 16.23 -11.11 5.18
N TRP A 337 17.26 -11.98 5.22
CA TRP A 337 17.37 -13.17 4.39
C TRP A 337 16.51 -14.35 4.87
N GLN A 338 15.83 -14.21 6.00
CA GLN A 338 15.07 -15.25 6.70
C GLN A 338 13.84 -15.83 5.98
N SER A 339 13.55 -15.42 4.73
CA SER A 339 12.53 -16.06 3.87
C SER A 339 13.09 -16.59 2.56
N THR A 340 14.40 -16.44 2.34
CA THR A 340 15.07 -16.87 1.11
C THR A 340 15.21 -18.39 1.07
N SER A 341 14.98 -18.95 -0.11
CA SER A 341 15.04 -20.39 -0.38
C SER A 341 15.63 -20.62 -1.77
N ILE A 342 16.16 -21.81 -2.08
CA ILE A 342 16.50 -22.14 -3.46
C ILE A 342 15.22 -22.55 -4.18
N GLU A 343 14.79 -21.73 -5.13
CA GLU A 343 13.53 -21.86 -5.86
C GLU A 343 13.78 -21.78 -7.37
N PRO A 344 12.84 -22.22 -8.23
CA PRO A 344 12.94 -21.93 -9.65
C PRO A 344 13.07 -20.43 -9.91
N ALA A 345 13.94 -20.02 -10.84
CA ALA A 345 14.19 -18.59 -11.15
C ALA A 345 12.89 -17.78 -11.41
N PHE A 346 11.88 -18.42 -11.99
CA PHE A 346 10.57 -17.84 -12.24
C PHE A 346 9.76 -17.45 -10.99
N VAL A 347 10.09 -17.97 -9.81
CA VAL A 347 9.44 -17.58 -8.55
C VAL A 347 9.73 -16.10 -8.26
N TYR A 348 10.96 -15.64 -8.51
CA TYR A 348 11.40 -14.25 -8.30
C TYR A 348 11.05 -13.29 -9.45
N ALA A 349 10.55 -13.81 -10.57
CA ALA A 349 10.43 -13.03 -11.81
C ALA A 349 9.40 -11.90 -11.74
N ASN A 350 8.37 -11.98 -10.88
CA ASN A 350 7.31 -10.97 -10.85
C ASN A 350 7.52 -9.89 -9.77
N GLU A 351 8.55 -10.04 -8.94
CA GLU A 351 8.87 -9.04 -7.92
C GLU A 351 9.57 -7.86 -8.60
N THR A 352 9.01 -6.67 -8.43
CA THR A 352 9.66 -5.42 -8.82
C THR A 352 9.98 -4.68 -7.54
N PRO A 353 11.27 -4.54 -7.19
CA PRO A 353 11.67 -3.84 -5.99
C PRO A 353 11.12 -2.42 -5.94
N ASP A 354 10.85 -1.91 -4.74
CA ASP A 354 10.28 -0.59 -4.52
C ASP A 354 11.19 0.59 -4.95
N PHE A 355 12.47 0.35 -5.23
CA PHE A 355 13.37 1.32 -5.85
C PHE A 355 13.29 1.32 -7.39
N ALA A 356 12.75 0.28 -8.00
CA ALA A 356 12.60 0.13 -9.44
C ALA A 356 11.25 0.67 -9.95
N THR A 357 10.82 1.82 -9.44
CA THR A 357 9.58 2.52 -9.87
C THR A 357 9.91 3.74 -10.74
N LEU A 358 9.01 4.10 -11.68
CA LEU A 358 9.17 5.24 -12.60
C LEU A 358 10.43 5.11 -13.50
N LEU A 359 11.24 6.17 -13.64
CA LEU A 359 12.46 6.21 -14.47
C LEU A 359 13.49 5.13 -14.09
N CYS A 360 13.48 4.66 -12.84
CA CYS A 360 14.39 3.60 -12.37
C CYS A 360 13.97 2.19 -12.83
N ALA A 361 12.71 2.01 -13.26
CA ALA A 361 12.22 0.71 -13.74
C ALA A 361 12.95 0.28 -15.01
N GLU A 362 13.10 1.19 -15.98
CA GLU A 362 13.80 0.90 -17.24
C GLU A 362 15.27 0.58 -17.01
N ALA A 363 15.94 1.33 -16.13
CA ALA A 363 17.32 1.07 -15.76
C ALA A 363 17.47 -0.31 -15.10
N PHE A 364 16.60 -0.64 -14.13
CA PHE A 364 16.60 -1.94 -13.48
C PHE A 364 16.39 -3.07 -14.49
N GLU A 365 15.43 -2.96 -15.42
CA GLU A 365 15.22 -3.96 -16.47
C GLU A 365 16.44 -4.15 -17.39
N VAL A 366 17.08 -3.06 -17.79
CA VAL A 366 18.32 -3.11 -18.60
C VAL A 366 19.43 -3.83 -17.85
N TRP A 367 19.63 -3.49 -16.57
CA TRP A 367 20.67 -4.10 -15.75
C TRP A 367 20.36 -5.56 -15.41
N MET A 368 19.11 -5.92 -15.15
CA MET A 368 18.69 -7.32 -14.96
C MET A 368 18.93 -8.14 -16.23
N LYS A 369 18.66 -7.58 -17.41
CA LYS A 369 18.96 -8.22 -18.69
C LYS A 369 20.46 -8.43 -18.91
N GLY A 370 21.29 -7.49 -18.47
CA GLY A 370 22.74 -7.55 -18.61
C GLY A 370 23.43 -8.46 -17.58
N TYR A 371 23.09 -8.29 -16.30
CA TYR A 371 23.80 -8.91 -15.18
C TYR A 371 23.11 -10.17 -14.63
N VAL A 372 21.80 -10.32 -14.75
CA VAL A 372 21.06 -11.46 -14.15
C VAL A 372 20.21 -12.22 -15.20
N PRO A 373 20.84 -12.93 -16.16
CA PRO A 373 20.13 -13.59 -17.26
C PRO A 373 19.05 -14.58 -16.81
N ALA A 374 19.27 -15.32 -15.72
CA ALA A 374 18.30 -16.29 -15.21
C ALA A 374 16.95 -15.65 -14.87
N ILE A 375 16.96 -14.44 -14.30
CA ILE A 375 15.75 -13.72 -13.92
C ILE A 375 15.15 -12.97 -15.09
N SER A 376 15.97 -12.31 -15.91
CA SER A 376 15.45 -11.60 -17.09
C SER A 376 14.81 -12.56 -18.11
N GLN A 377 15.34 -13.77 -18.27
CA GLN A 377 14.71 -14.82 -19.08
C GLN A 377 13.39 -15.28 -18.47
N ALA A 378 13.33 -15.43 -17.14
CA ALA A 378 12.09 -15.78 -16.45
C ALA A 378 11.02 -14.69 -16.57
N ARG A 379 11.41 -13.41 -16.50
CA ARG A 379 10.55 -12.22 -16.73
C ARG A 379 9.99 -12.14 -18.14
N ALA A 380 10.70 -12.71 -19.12
CA ALA A 380 10.26 -12.74 -20.51
C ALA A 380 9.23 -13.84 -20.82
N VAL A 381 9.04 -14.82 -19.92
CA VAL A 381 8.00 -15.85 -20.08
C VAL A 381 6.64 -15.25 -19.73
N ASN A 382 5.61 -15.59 -20.51
CA ASN A 382 4.26 -15.11 -20.24
C ASN A 382 3.80 -15.54 -18.85
N ASP A 383 3.47 -14.56 -18.01
CA ASP A 383 3.18 -14.77 -16.59
C ASP A 383 2.00 -15.73 -16.35
N THR A 384 1.03 -15.80 -17.27
CA THR A 384 -0.11 -16.74 -17.20
C THR A 384 0.34 -18.21 -17.10
N ILE A 385 1.51 -18.54 -17.65
CA ILE A 385 2.11 -19.89 -17.60
C ILE A 385 2.69 -20.15 -16.21
N LEU A 386 3.20 -19.13 -15.53
CA LEU A 386 3.97 -19.25 -14.29
C LEU A 386 3.12 -19.07 -13.03
N ARG A 387 2.01 -18.33 -13.10
CA ARG A 387 1.08 -18.09 -11.96
C ARG A 387 0.60 -19.35 -11.25
N PRO A 388 0.25 -20.46 -11.94
CA PRO A 388 -0.15 -21.70 -11.27
C PRO A 388 0.92 -22.21 -10.28
N PHE A 389 2.20 -22.03 -10.58
CA PHE A 389 3.30 -22.44 -9.69
C PHE A 389 3.44 -21.55 -8.45
N ARG A 390 2.89 -20.33 -8.46
CA ARG A 390 2.99 -19.37 -7.35
C ARG A 390 1.78 -19.36 -6.44
N HIS A 391 0.58 -19.62 -6.99
CA HIS A 391 -0.68 -19.51 -6.23
C HIS A 391 -1.26 -20.86 -5.79
N CYS A 392 -0.81 -22.00 -6.35
CA CYS A 392 -1.38 -23.31 -6.03
C CYS A 392 -1.34 -23.65 -4.52
N ASN A 393 -0.21 -23.39 -3.86
CA ASN A 393 0.03 -23.67 -2.44
C ASN A 393 -0.66 -22.71 -1.47
N THR A 394 -1.22 -21.61 -1.96
CA THR A 394 -1.88 -20.59 -1.15
C THR A 394 -3.38 -20.52 -1.37
N SER A 395 -3.96 -21.47 -2.12
CA SER A 395 -5.40 -21.55 -2.42
C SER A 395 -6.28 -21.31 -1.18
N TRP A 396 -6.03 -22.00 -0.07
CA TRP A 396 -6.78 -21.82 1.16
C TRP A 396 -6.51 -20.49 1.87
N ARG A 397 -5.25 -20.05 1.90
CA ARG A 397 -4.80 -18.84 2.61
C ARG A 397 -5.27 -17.56 1.93
N ASP A 398 -5.09 -17.50 0.61
CA ASP A 398 -5.23 -16.29 -0.19
C ASP A 398 -6.58 -16.25 -0.93
N SER A 399 -7.25 -17.41 -1.14
CA SER A 399 -8.58 -17.66 -1.72
C SER A 399 -8.52 -18.57 -2.96
N VAL A 400 -9.52 -19.45 -3.09
CA VAL A 400 -9.69 -20.32 -4.27
C VAL A 400 -9.89 -19.53 -5.57
N VAL A 401 -10.32 -18.27 -5.46
CA VAL A 401 -10.62 -17.39 -6.60
C VAL A 401 -9.37 -17.09 -7.43
N ALA A 402 -8.21 -16.87 -6.79
CA ALA A 402 -6.96 -16.56 -7.49
C ALA A 402 -6.53 -17.74 -8.38
N VAL A 403 -6.44 -18.92 -7.77
CA VAL A 403 -6.10 -20.18 -8.46
C VAL A 403 -7.08 -20.49 -9.58
N ARG A 404 -8.39 -20.27 -9.34
CA ARG A 404 -9.41 -20.43 -10.38
C ARG A 404 -9.22 -19.48 -11.55
N SER A 405 -8.91 -18.20 -11.30
CA SER A 405 -8.66 -17.22 -12.35
C SER A 405 -7.47 -17.61 -13.20
N ASP A 406 -6.36 -18.01 -12.57
CA ASP A 406 -5.14 -18.43 -13.27
C ASP A 406 -5.41 -19.61 -14.20
N LEU A 407 -6.16 -20.61 -13.75
CA LEU A 407 -6.53 -21.77 -14.55
C LEU A 407 -7.44 -21.39 -15.74
N ILE A 408 -8.37 -20.45 -15.53
CA ILE A 408 -9.26 -19.95 -16.60
C ILE A 408 -8.45 -19.19 -17.67
N ASP A 409 -7.58 -18.28 -17.25
CA ASP A 409 -6.77 -17.47 -18.16
C ASP A 409 -5.79 -18.34 -18.94
N LEU A 410 -5.15 -19.31 -18.27
CA LEU A 410 -4.27 -20.28 -18.92
C LEU A 410 -5.02 -21.12 -19.95
N ALA A 411 -6.24 -21.59 -19.63
CA ALA A 411 -7.03 -22.38 -20.56
C ALA A 411 -7.53 -21.58 -21.76
N ARG A 412 -7.96 -20.32 -21.55
CA ARG A 412 -8.35 -19.41 -22.64
C ARG A 412 -7.18 -19.09 -23.56
N GLY A 413 -6.00 -18.91 -22.97
CA GLY A 413 -4.77 -18.59 -23.69
C GLY A 413 -4.01 -19.79 -24.26
N TRP A 414 -4.40 -21.04 -23.96
CA TRP A 414 -3.54 -22.22 -24.14
C TRP A 414 -2.85 -22.30 -25.51
N ASN A 415 -3.64 -22.19 -26.58
CA ASN A 415 -3.12 -22.25 -27.96
C ASN A 415 -2.32 -21.00 -28.34
N ALA A 416 -2.77 -19.82 -27.89
CA ALA A 416 -2.08 -18.55 -28.16
C ALA A 416 -0.74 -18.43 -27.42
N LEU A 417 -0.59 -19.15 -26.29
CA LEU A 417 0.63 -19.26 -25.49
C LEU A 417 1.65 -20.25 -26.08
N GLY A 418 1.33 -20.89 -27.21
CA GLY A 418 2.22 -21.82 -27.90
C GLY A 418 2.52 -23.11 -27.13
N LEU A 419 1.65 -23.49 -26.19
CA LEU A 419 1.78 -24.71 -25.40
C LEU A 419 1.45 -25.93 -26.27
N ALA A 420 2.13 -27.06 -26.03
CA ALA A 420 1.88 -28.28 -26.78
C ALA A 420 0.43 -28.76 -26.59
N ALA A 421 -0.09 -29.53 -27.55
CA ALA A 421 -1.46 -30.03 -27.54
C ALA A 421 -1.71 -31.04 -26.40
N GLY A 422 -1.88 -30.54 -25.18
CA GLY A 422 -2.36 -31.30 -24.03
C GLY A 422 -3.84 -31.63 -24.21
N GLN A 423 -4.16 -32.68 -24.97
CA GLN A 423 -5.54 -33.14 -25.25
C GLN A 423 -6.38 -33.41 -23.96
N ILE A 424 -5.73 -33.52 -22.80
CA ILE A 424 -6.36 -33.78 -21.50
C ILE A 424 -6.80 -32.47 -20.80
N LEU A 425 -6.09 -31.37 -21.02
CA LEU A 425 -6.23 -30.13 -20.25
C LEU A 425 -7.35 -29.23 -20.83
N THR A 426 -7.49 -29.18 -22.16
CA THR A 426 -8.62 -28.52 -22.83
C THR A 426 -9.96 -29.17 -22.46
N ARG A 427 -10.01 -30.51 -22.32
CA ARG A 427 -11.23 -31.23 -21.89
C ARG A 427 -11.54 -31.05 -20.40
N ARG A 428 -10.54 -31.07 -19.52
CA ARG A 428 -10.75 -30.95 -18.06
C ARG A 428 -11.04 -29.51 -17.62
N VAL A 429 -10.42 -28.50 -18.24
CA VAL A 429 -10.72 -27.10 -17.91
C VAL A 429 -11.98 -26.59 -18.61
N SER A 430 -12.38 -27.14 -19.77
CA SER A 430 -13.72 -26.86 -20.33
C SER A 430 -14.85 -27.28 -19.39
N LEU A 431 -14.66 -28.34 -18.58
CA LEU A 431 -15.60 -28.73 -17.52
C LEU A 431 -15.63 -27.75 -16.34
N LEU A 432 -14.55 -26.98 -16.10
CA LEU A 432 -14.52 -25.89 -15.11
C LEU A 432 -15.32 -24.66 -15.58
N VAL A 433 -15.48 -24.48 -16.88
CA VAL A 433 -16.29 -23.42 -17.51
C VAL A 433 -17.77 -23.79 -17.59
N HIS A 434 -18.12 -25.08 -17.70
CA HIS A 434 -19.53 -25.51 -17.87
C HIS A 434 -20.32 -25.70 -16.57
N ASN A 435 -19.67 -25.91 -15.42
CA ASN A 435 -20.37 -26.05 -14.14
C ASN A 435 -20.85 -24.73 -13.50
N THR A 436 -20.67 -23.58 -14.17
CA THR A 436 -21.24 -22.28 -13.73
C THR A 436 -22.65 -22.02 -14.24
N HIS A 437 -23.20 -22.87 -15.11
CA HIS A 437 -24.53 -22.68 -15.71
C HIS A 437 -25.66 -23.49 -15.03
N HIS A 438 -25.37 -24.19 -13.92
CA HIS A 438 -26.37 -24.98 -13.19
C HIS A 438 -26.56 -24.52 -11.73
N ASP A 439 -26.68 -23.22 -11.51
CA ASP A 439 -27.53 -22.70 -10.43
C ASP A 439 -28.81 -22.17 -11.08
N LYS A 440 -29.82 -23.04 -11.20
CA LYS A 440 -31.18 -22.61 -11.54
C LYS A 440 -31.63 -21.56 -10.51
N PRO A 441 -32.26 -20.45 -10.92
CA PRO A 441 -32.86 -19.52 -9.98
C PRO A 441 -33.92 -20.26 -9.16
N MET A 442 -33.84 -20.13 -7.84
CA MET A 442 -34.90 -20.50 -6.90
C MET A 442 -36.23 -19.93 -7.42
N ALA A 443 -37.04 -20.82 -7.99
CA ALA A 443 -38.35 -20.49 -8.53
C ALA A 443 -39.28 -20.03 -7.40
N ALA A 444 -40.10 -19.05 -7.74
CA ALA A 444 -41.10 -18.43 -6.89
C ALA A 444 -41.95 -19.47 -6.13
N ILE A 445 -42.07 -19.26 -4.82
CA ILE A 445 -43.15 -19.85 -4.03
C ILE A 445 -44.41 -19.05 -4.35
N HIS A 446 -45.38 -19.68 -5.01
CA HIS A 446 -46.78 -19.32 -4.88
C HIS A 446 -47.63 -20.57 -4.58
N PRO A 447 -48.64 -20.45 -3.72
CA PRO A 447 -49.41 -21.59 -3.19
C PRO A 447 -50.58 -21.93 -4.11
N PHE A 448 -50.98 -23.21 -4.19
CA PHE A 448 -52.39 -23.67 -4.17
C PHE A 448 -52.48 -25.20 -4.40
N ASP A 449 -53.13 -25.85 -3.42
CA ASP A 449 -54.05 -27.00 -3.47
C ASP A 449 -53.81 -28.28 -4.29
N SER A 450 -53.70 -29.36 -3.50
CA SER A 450 -54.43 -30.64 -3.56
C SER A 450 -54.60 -31.37 -4.90
N GLN A 451 -54.05 -32.58 -5.00
CA GLN A 451 -54.85 -33.81 -5.05
C GLN A 451 -53.98 -35.08 -4.93
N GLN A 452 -54.52 -36.05 -4.21
CA GLN A 452 -54.04 -37.43 -4.03
C GLN A 452 -53.88 -38.16 -5.37
N VAL A 453 -52.95 -39.12 -5.47
CA VAL A 453 -53.24 -40.53 -5.83
C VAL A 453 -52.04 -41.41 -5.40
N GLU A 454 -52.43 -42.60 -4.97
CA GLU A 454 -51.79 -43.68 -4.24
C GLU A 454 -50.92 -44.67 -5.07
N ILE A 455 -50.08 -45.41 -4.32
CA ILE A 455 -49.70 -46.84 -4.48
C ILE A 455 -48.71 -47.25 -5.60
N GLY A 456 -47.70 -48.06 -5.22
CA GLY A 456 -47.22 -49.12 -6.12
C GLY A 456 -45.77 -49.59 -5.95
N SER A 457 -45.49 -50.36 -4.91
CA SER A 457 -44.30 -51.20 -4.76
C SER A 457 -44.21 -52.35 -5.78
N GLN A 458 -43.00 -52.72 -6.23
CA GLN A 458 -42.42 -54.08 -6.37
C GLN A 458 -41.15 -54.01 -7.26
N ALA A 459 -39.95 -54.33 -6.75
CA ALA A 459 -39.28 -55.65 -6.72
C ALA A 459 -38.91 -56.15 -8.14
N SER A 460 -37.76 -56.71 -8.49
CA SER A 460 -36.52 -57.23 -7.86
C SER A 460 -35.44 -57.23 -8.99
N GLU A 461 -34.16 -57.55 -8.90
CA GLU A 461 -33.49 -58.67 -8.22
C GLU A 461 -31.95 -58.52 -8.37
N THR A 462 -31.25 -58.90 -7.29
CA THR A 462 -29.96 -59.62 -7.20
C THR A 462 -28.67 -59.15 -7.90
N ALA A 463 -27.73 -58.68 -7.06
CA ALA A 463 -26.42 -59.35 -6.89
C ALA A 463 -25.82 -59.02 -5.50
N THR A 464 -25.98 -59.96 -4.56
CA THR A 464 -25.23 -60.14 -3.29
C THR A 464 -23.81 -60.67 -3.61
N ALA A 465 -22.73 -60.51 -2.84
CA ALA A 465 -22.45 -60.33 -1.41
C ALA A 465 -21.04 -59.65 -1.32
N SER A 466 -20.50 -59.13 -0.22
CA SER A 466 -20.62 -59.47 1.21
C SER A 466 -20.08 -58.31 2.06
N SER A 467 -20.78 -58.03 3.15
CA SER A 467 -20.41 -57.14 4.25
C SER A 467 -19.23 -57.69 5.06
N LEU A 468 -18.52 -56.80 5.78
CA LEU A 468 -18.10 -57.03 7.16
C LEU A 468 -17.75 -55.69 7.83
N THR A 469 -18.62 -55.30 8.75
CA THR A 469 -18.40 -54.30 9.79
C THR A 469 -17.68 -54.93 10.97
N SER A 470 -16.61 -54.31 11.48
CA SER A 470 -16.37 -54.23 12.93
C SER A 470 -15.28 -53.20 13.23
N ARG A 471 -15.65 -52.22 14.06
CA ARG A 471 -14.74 -51.58 15.01
C ARG A 471 -14.22 -52.67 15.94
N ASP A 472 -12.91 -52.81 16.05
CA ASP A 472 -12.14 -52.93 17.30
C ASP A 472 -10.65 -53.07 16.95
N ASP A 473 -9.80 -52.70 17.91
CA ASP A 473 -8.32 -52.80 17.92
C ASP A 473 -7.50 -51.66 17.29
N LEU A 474 -7.37 -50.57 18.05
CA LEU A 474 -6.21 -49.66 18.00
C LEU A 474 -5.53 -49.61 19.37
N THR A 475 -4.80 -50.69 19.71
CA THR A 475 -3.74 -50.65 20.73
C THR A 475 -2.65 -51.68 20.41
N ALA A 476 -1.46 -51.15 20.12
CA ALA A 476 -0.13 -51.73 20.31
C ALA A 476 0.26 -53.01 19.55
N ILE A 477 1.06 -52.87 18.47
CA ILE A 477 2.24 -53.72 18.22
C ILE A 477 3.38 -52.85 17.66
N HIS A 478 4.51 -52.90 18.38
CA HIS A 478 5.84 -52.45 17.98
C HIS A 478 6.46 -53.40 16.92
N ALA A 479 7.31 -52.81 16.08
CA ALA A 479 8.51 -53.37 15.44
C ALA A 479 8.46 -53.70 13.93
N GLN A 480 9.37 -53.00 13.23
CA GLN A 480 10.25 -53.46 12.14
C GLN A 480 9.65 -53.81 10.78
N SER A 481 9.86 -52.89 9.82
CA SER A 481 10.24 -53.25 8.46
C SER A 481 11.16 -52.17 7.86
N ASP A 482 12.46 -52.42 8.00
CA ASP A 482 13.50 -52.30 6.97
C ASP A 482 13.37 -51.15 5.96
N LEU A 483 13.87 -49.98 6.34
CA LEU A 483 14.49 -49.05 5.41
C LEU A 483 16.00 -49.30 5.42
N PRO A 484 16.64 -49.53 4.26
CA PRO A 484 18.06 -49.84 4.21
C PRO A 484 18.91 -48.73 4.81
N ASP A 485 19.90 -49.14 5.59
CA ASP A 485 20.97 -48.31 6.16
C ASP A 485 21.63 -47.42 5.10
N TYR A 486 21.14 -46.18 4.98
CA TYR A 486 21.87 -45.06 4.37
C TYR A 486 22.19 -43.98 5.41
N VAL A 487 22.30 -44.37 6.69
CA VAL A 487 22.71 -43.51 7.80
C VAL A 487 23.90 -44.15 8.50
N HIS A 488 25.07 -44.09 7.88
CA HIS A 488 26.39 -44.03 8.52
C HIS A 488 27.50 -44.16 7.46
N LYS A 489 27.63 -43.15 6.59
CA LYS A 489 28.87 -42.79 5.84
C LYS A 489 28.63 -41.64 4.85
N SER A 490 27.99 -40.58 5.30
CA SER A 490 28.22 -39.26 4.71
C SER A 490 28.27 -38.27 5.86
N ARG A 491 29.50 -38.05 6.34
CA ARG A 491 29.84 -36.74 6.88
C ARG A 491 29.26 -35.74 5.88
N TRP A 492 28.38 -34.87 6.33
CA TRP A 492 28.22 -33.57 5.69
C TRP A 492 29.60 -32.91 5.74
N GLN A 493 30.48 -33.27 4.81
CA GLN A 493 31.54 -32.38 4.43
C GLN A 493 30.82 -31.19 3.79
N PRO A 494 31.08 -29.96 4.25
CA PRO A 494 30.66 -28.80 3.51
C PRO A 494 31.25 -28.99 2.11
N PHE A 495 30.41 -29.07 1.08
CA PHE A 495 30.85 -28.77 -0.27
C PHE A 495 31.64 -27.46 -0.15
N GLY A 496 32.94 -27.51 -0.45
CA GLY A 496 33.93 -26.49 -0.13
C GLY A 496 33.66 -25.15 -0.80
N ILE A 497 32.60 -24.49 -0.38
CA ILE A 497 32.19 -23.15 -0.73
C ILE A 497 32.38 -22.34 0.54
N ASP A 498 33.53 -21.67 0.60
CA ASP A 498 33.79 -20.64 1.59
C ASP A 498 32.86 -19.47 1.28
N TRP A 499 31.84 -19.24 2.11
CA TRP A 499 30.81 -18.20 1.93
C TRP A 499 31.34 -16.76 2.15
N HIS A 500 32.63 -16.53 1.94
CA HIS A 500 33.30 -15.28 2.29
C HIS A 500 33.01 -14.09 1.35
N ILE A 501 32.10 -14.22 0.37
CA ILE A 501 31.90 -13.18 -0.65
C ILE A 501 30.52 -12.49 -0.61
N ALA A 502 29.48 -13.01 0.06
CA ALA A 502 28.11 -12.46 -0.11
C ALA A 502 27.61 -11.48 0.98
N LEU A 503 28.28 -11.30 2.11
CA LEU A 503 27.79 -10.46 3.23
C LEU A 503 28.95 -9.73 3.95
N SER A 504 29.67 -8.87 3.24
CA SER A 504 30.80 -8.11 3.81
C SER A 504 30.48 -7.24 5.03
N GLY A 505 29.19 -7.03 5.36
CA GLY A 505 28.72 -6.27 6.52
C GLY A 505 28.38 -7.08 7.77
N TYR A 506 28.37 -8.42 7.72
CA TYR A 506 27.93 -9.27 8.83
C TYR A 506 29.05 -10.14 9.39
N GLN A 507 29.56 -9.78 10.56
CA GLN A 507 30.53 -10.58 11.30
C GLN A 507 29.84 -11.23 12.52
N PRO A 508 29.43 -12.51 12.46
CA PRO A 508 28.96 -13.24 13.64
C PRO A 508 30.12 -13.43 14.63
N ILE A 509 29.85 -13.18 15.91
CA ILE A 509 30.88 -13.27 16.96
C ILE A 509 30.93 -14.72 17.48
N ARG A 510 32.11 -15.35 17.45
CA ARG A 510 32.32 -16.76 17.87
C ARG A 510 31.92 -16.96 19.34
N CYS A 511 30.94 -17.84 19.59
CA CYS A 511 30.62 -18.30 20.94
C CYS A 511 31.32 -19.64 21.21
N SER A 512 32.16 -19.72 22.24
CA SER A 512 32.97 -20.91 22.55
C SER A 512 32.22 -21.94 23.40
N LYS A 513 32.37 -23.23 23.06
CA LYS A 513 32.57 -24.33 24.04
C LYS A 513 33.21 -25.58 23.38
N ARG A 514 34.47 -25.79 23.75
CA ARG A 514 35.38 -26.98 23.70
C ARG A 514 35.76 -27.65 22.36
N GLU A 515 37.06 -27.46 22.08
CA GLU A 515 38.08 -28.38 21.50
C GLU A 515 37.70 -29.34 20.37
N ALA A 516 38.15 -28.99 19.16
CA ALA A 516 38.65 -29.96 18.19
C ALA A 516 39.88 -29.36 17.49
N GLN A 517 41.00 -30.06 17.60
CA GLN A 517 42.30 -29.70 17.05
C GLN A 517 42.24 -29.57 15.52
N SER A 518 42.82 -28.51 14.96
CA SER A 518 43.21 -28.49 13.55
C SER A 518 44.54 -27.77 13.37
N HIS A 519 45.46 -28.47 12.72
CA HIS A 519 46.83 -28.10 12.45
C HIS A 519 46.95 -26.74 11.76
N VAL A 520 47.90 -25.95 12.25
CA VAL A 520 48.41 -24.72 11.66
C VAL A 520 49.14 -25.09 10.37
N TRP A 521 48.67 -24.56 9.23
CA TRP A 521 49.51 -24.35 8.05
C TRP A 521 49.82 -22.86 7.97
N THR A 522 51.03 -22.50 8.38
CA THR A 522 51.68 -21.25 7.98
C THR A 522 52.05 -21.36 6.51
N VAL A 523 51.62 -20.39 5.70
CA VAL A 523 52.29 -20.06 4.43
C VAL A 523 52.66 -18.59 4.48
N GLU A 524 53.95 -18.34 4.71
CA GLU A 524 54.64 -17.10 4.40
C GLU A 524 54.79 -16.94 2.88
N ASN A 525 54.76 -15.68 2.43
CA ASN A 525 55.16 -15.15 1.11
C ASN A 525 54.25 -15.51 -0.08
N GLY A 526 53.78 -14.59 -0.92
CA GLY A 526 53.96 -13.15 -1.00
C GLY A 526 53.44 -12.66 -2.36
N LEU A 527 52.84 -11.48 -2.40
CA LEU A 527 53.03 -10.51 -3.49
C LEU A 527 52.45 -9.16 -3.04
N ALA A 528 53.39 -8.26 -2.79
CA ALA A 528 53.16 -6.88 -2.41
C ALA A 528 52.57 -6.07 -3.58
N ILE A 529 51.67 -5.15 -3.26
CA ILE A 529 51.50 -3.90 -4.01
C ILE A 529 51.55 -2.77 -2.98
N GLU A 530 52.75 -2.25 -2.74
CA GLU A 530 52.93 -0.95 -2.10
C GLU A 530 52.74 0.17 -3.14
N THR A 531 51.73 0.99 -2.88
CA THR A 531 51.71 2.46 -2.90
C THR A 531 52.80 3.22 -3.65
N ILE A 532 52.38 4.09 -4.59
CA ILE A 532 52.92 5.47 -4.71
C ILE A 532 51.78 6.48 -4.86
N THR A 533 51.79 7.41 -3.92
CA THR A 533 51.05 8.67 -3.75
C THR A 533 51.22 9.69 -4.88
N GLY A 534 50.28 10.63 -5.04
CA GLY A 534 50.64 12.00 -5.42
C GLY A 534 49.76 12.68 -6.47
N ASN A 535 49.48 13.96 -6.23
CA ASN A 535 48.43 14.77 -6.82
C ASN A 535 49.02 15.80 -7.83
N LYS A 536 48.15 16.36 -8.70
CA LYS A 536 48.28 17.62 -9.51
C LYS A 536 48.84 17.59 -10.95
N ARG A 537 47.99 18.13 -11.84
CA ARG A 537 48.24 19.05 -12.99
C ARG A 537 49.53 18.86 -13.80
N HIS A 538 49.37 18.50 -15.09
CA HIS A 538 49.95 19.15 -16.27
C HIS A 538 49.90 18.17 -17.44
N PHE A 539 49.06 18.39 -18.46
CA PHE A 539 49.35 17.92 -19.82
C PHE A 539 48.60 18.76 -20.86
N LEU A 540 48.95 20.04 -20.90
CA LEU A 540 48.92 20.84 -22.13
C LEU A 540 50.35 20.87 -22.68
N SER A 541 50.43 20.79 -24.01
CA SER A 541 51.55 21.16 -24.87
C SER A 541 52.86 20.37 -24.75
N SER A 542 53.07 19.44 -25.68
CA SER A 542 54.29 19.39 -26.49
C SER A 542 54.04 18.69 -27.83
N LEU A 543 53.71 19.56 -28.78
CA LEU A 543 53.68 19.50 -30.24
C LEU A 543 54.61 18.51 -31.00
N LYS A 544 54.03 18.02 -32.12
CA LYS A 544 54.60 17.85 -33.50
C LYS A 544 55.28 16.52 -33.91
N ARG A 545 54.46 15.67 -34.59
CA ARG A 545 54.56 15.09 -35.97
C ARG A 545 55.83 14.28 -36.38
N PRO A 546 55.75 13.32 -37.35
CA PRO A 546 54.87 13.34 -38.52
C PRO A 546 54.15 12.03 -38.94
N ASN A 547 53.20 12.27 -39.85
CA ASN A 547 52.23 11.43 -40.53
C ASN A 547 52.87 10.45 -41.54
N PRO A 548 52.35 9.21 -41.66
CA PRO A 548 52.21 8.61 -42.98
C PRO A 548 50.86 7.87 -43.11
N PHE A 549 49.81 8.60 -43.49
CA PHE A 549 48.81 8.04 -44.40
C PHE A 549 49.43 8.00 -45.81
N ALA A 550 49.97 6.84 -46.17
CA ALA A 550 50.07 6.39 -47.55
C ALA A 550 49.67 4.92 -47.59
N SER A 551 48.68 4.63 -48.43
CA SER A 551 48.14 3.31 -48.79
C SER A 551 47.64 2.41 -47.64
N ASN A 552 46.33 2.40 -47.42
CA ASN A 552 45.51 1.27 -47.88
C ASN A 552 44.02 1.56 -47.69
N THR A 553 43.27 1.23 -48.72
CA THR A 553 41.82 1.37 -48.92
C THR A 553 40.99 0.79 -47.78
N PRO A 554 40.01 1.52 -47.21
CA PRO A 554 39.06 0.95 -46.27
C PRO A 554 37.90 0.27 -47.03
N THR A 555 37.73 -1.03 -46.79
CA THR A 555 36.51 -1.77 -47.15
C THR A 555 35.34 -1.25 -46.30
N LYS A 556 34.44 -0.51 -46.94
CA LYS A 556 33.17 -0.05 -46.39
C LYS A 556 32.31 -1.24 -45.91
N ARG A 557 32.02 -1.31 -44.61
CA ARG A 557 30.77 -1.86 -44.10
C ARG A 557 30.02 -0.74 -43.38
N HIS A 558 29.16 -0.04 -44.11
CA HIS A 558 28.18 0.87 -43.52
C HIS A 558 27.04 0.03 -42.93
N HIS A 559 26.88 0.02 -41.61
CA HIS A 559 25.57 -0.26 -41.03
C HIS A 559 24.74 1.01 -41.26
N ALA A 560 23.91 1.02 -42.29
CA ALA A 560 23.02 2.14 -42.57
C ALA A 560 22.03 2.28 -41.40
N LEU A 561 22.10 3.41 -40.69
CA LEU A 561 21.12 3.76 -39.66
C LEU A 561 19.79 4.08 -40.34
N ASP A 562 18.71 3.48 -39.87
CA ASP A 562 17.37 3.77 -40.38
C ASP A 562 16.97 5.20 -39.96
N SER A 563 16.88 6.10 -40.94
CA SER A 563 16.58 7.51 -40.73
C SER A 563 15.20 7.74 -40.10
N LYS A 564 14.23 6.87 -40.37
CA LYS A 564 12.88 6.96 -39.82
C LYS A 564 12.88 6.56 -38.35
N VAL A 565 13.60 5.50 -37.99
CA VAL A 565 13.76 5.07 -36.59
C VAL A 565 14.48 6.14 -35.78
N PHE A 566 15.54 6.74 -36.34
CA PHE A 566 16.25 7.84 -35.70
C PHE A 566 15.37 9.06 -35.47
N ARG A 567 14.63 9.53 -36.50
CA ARG A 567 13.71 10.67 -36.35
C ARG A 567 12.62 10.39 -35.31
N GLN A 568 12.07 9.17 -35.26
CA GLN A 568 11.10 8.81 -34.23
C GLN A 568 11.70 8.83 -32.81
N ALA A 569 12.93 8.34 -32.64
CA ALA A 569 13.63 8.39 -31.36
C ALA A 569 13.93 9.84 -30.93
N LEU A 570 14.35 10.69 -31.88
CA LEU A 570 14.60 12.12 -31.65
C LEU A 570 13.33 12.86 -31.23
N LEU A 571 12.20 12.63 -31.91
CA LEU A 571 10.90 13.20 -31.54
C LEU A 571 10.46 12.74 -30.14
N LYS A 572 10.62 11.44 -29.84
CA LYS A 572 10.31 10.90 -28.50
C LYS A 572 11.16 11.56 -27.42
N TRP A 573 12.46 11.73 -27.65
CA TRP A 573 13.36 12.43 -26.73
C TRP A 573 12.87 13.86 -26.44
N HIS A 574 12.55 14.62 -27.49
CA HIS A 574 12.01 15.99 -27.33
C HIS A 574 10.70 16.05 -26.54
N ILE A 575 9.80 15.07 -26.76
CA ILE A 575 8.49 15.03 -26.11
C ILE A 575 8.62 14.57 -24.64
N LEU A 576 9.33 13.47 -24.40
CA LEU A 576 9.39 12.82 -23.08
C LEU A 576 10.27 13.61 -22.11
N ASP A 577 11.41 14.12 -22.58
CA ASP A 577 12.36 14.87 -21.75
C ASP A 577 12.11 16.39 -21.79
N GLN A 578 11.01 16.81 -22.42
CA GLN A 578 10.59 18.22 -22.53
C GLN A 578 11.68 19.13 -23.11
N VAL A 579 12.50 18.59 -24.03
CA VAL A 579 13.61 19.34 -24.65
C VAL A 579 13.03 20.35 -25.64
N SER A 580 13.40 21.62 -25.49
CA SER A 580 13.00 22.70 -26.40
C SER A 580 13.24 22.32 -27.86
N LEU A 581 12.24 22.54 -28.73
CA LEU A 581 12.35 22.28 -30.17
C LEU A 581 13.49 23.08 -30.84
N ARG A 582 13.91 24.19 -30.22
CA ARG A 582 15.07 24.99 -30.69
C ARG A 582 16.40 24.27 -30.46
N LYS A 583 16.45 23.29 -29.56
CA LYS A 583 17.68 22.52 -29.30
C LYS A 583 18.00 21.56 -30.45
N ALA A 584 16.97 21.07 -31.15
CA ALA A 584 17.11 20.25 -32.35
C ALA A 584 17.84 20.96 -33.50
N THR A 585 17.82 22.29 -33.51
CA THR A 585 18.50 23.12 -34.53
C THR A 585 19.77 23.78 -34.01
N SER A 586 20.26 23.41 -32.82
CA SER A 586 21.45 24.05 -32.24
C SER A 586 22.72 23.49 -32.85
N ASP A 587 23.74 24.35 -33.02
CA ASP A 587 25.04 23.95 -33.59
C ASP A 587 25.63 22.76 -32.84
N ALA A 588 25.59 22.76 -31.51
CA ALA A 588 26.05 21.64 -30.69
C ALA A 588 25.30 20.31 -30.94
N HIS A 589 24.02 20.35 -31.33
CA HIS A 589 23.27 19.15 -31.71
C HIS A 589 23.71 18.66 -33.09
N ASN A 590 23.88 19.58 -34.05
CA ASN A 590 24.36 19.27 -35.39
C ASN A 590 25.80 18.74 -35.39
N ASP A 591 26.66 19.30 -34.54
CA ASP A 591 28.03 18.82 -34.30
C ASP A 591 28.00 17.37 -33.81
N LEU A 592 27.10 17.05 -32.87
CA LEU A 592 26.93 15.68 -32.38
C LEU A 592 26.50 14.73 -33.49
N LEU A 593 25.55 15.12 -34.36
CA LEU A 593 25.14 14.31 -35.52
C LEU A 593 26.28 14.11 -36.52
N SER A 594 27.14 15.11 -36.71
CA SER A 594 28.29 15.05 -37.63
C SER A 594 29.36 14.05 -37.19
N ILE A 595 29.54 13.85 -35.87
CA ILE A 595 30.50 12.90 -35.30
C ILE A 595 30.09 11.45 -35.59
N VAL A 596 28.79 11.15 -35.70
CA VAL A 596 28.27 9.78 -35.86
C VAL A 596 28.37 9.27 -37.32
N ASN A 597 28.92 10.06 -38.26
CA ASN A 597 29.15 9.71 -39.67
C ASN A 597 27.91 9.13 -40.38
N LEU A 598 26.74 9.65 -40.00
CA LEU A 598 25.48 9.44 -40.70
C LEU A 598 25.45 10.41 -41.89
N ASP A 599 24.80 10.07 -43.01
CA ASP A 599 24.51 11.06 -44.06
C ASP A 599 23.72 12.22 -43.45
N THR A 600 24.45 13.27 -43.05
CA THR A 600 23.98 14.31 -42.14
C THR A 600 22.90 15.16 -42.78
N GLU A 601 22.92 15.35 -44.10
CA GLU A 601 21.90 16.15 -44.81
C GLU A 601 20.48 15.60 -44.65
N LEU A 602 20.28 14.29 -44.52
CA LEU A 602 18.95 13.67 -44.37
C LEU A 602 18.42 13.70 -42.92
N LEU A 603 19.32 13.79 -41.93
CA LEU A 603 18.98 13.74 -40.50
C LEU A 603 19.02 15.11 -39.82
N THR A 604 19.70 16.08 -40.42
CA THR A 604 19.81 17.43 -39.86
C THR A 604 18.47 18.14 -39.87
N ILE A 605 18.05 18.63 -38.72
CA ILE A 605 16.85 19.44 -38.58
C ILE A 605 17.26 20.90 -38.71
N THR A 606 16.92 21.49 -39.85
CA THR A 606 17.29 22.86 -40.19
C THR A 606 16.34 23.91 -39.57
N SER A 607 15.16 23.48 -39.11
CA SER A 607 14.17 24.37 -38.50
C SER A 607 13.38 23.72 -37.37
N HIS A 608 13.21 24.47 -36.28
CA HIS A 608 12.35 24.08 -35.16
C HIS A 608 10.87 24.03 -35.57
N SER A 609 10.48 24.72 -36.65
CA SER A 609 9.16 24.61 -37.26
C SER A 609 8.93 23.23 -37.87
N THR A 610 9.95 22.62 -38.50
CA THR A 610 9.88 21.25 -39.02
C THR A 610 9.65 20.24 -37.89
N MET A 611 10.37 20.39 -36.77
CA MET A 611 10.12 19.57 -35.57
C MET A 611 8.70 19.73 -35.04
N ARG A 612 8.18 20.97 -34.99
CA ARG A 612 6.80 21.22 -34.59
C ARG A 612 5.80 20.50 -35.51
N GLU A 613 5.98 20.59 -36.82
CA GLU A 613 5.11 19.92 -37.80
C GLU A 613 5.18 18.39 -37.71
N GLU A 614 6.35 17.82 -37.43
CA GLU A 614 6.53 16.39 -37.19
C GLU A 614 5.84 15.94 -35.89
N VAL A 615 5.95 16.71 -34.80
CA VAL A 615 5.21 16.45 -33.56
C VAL A 615 3.70 16.49 -33.80
N ILE A 616 3.22 17.46 -34.59
CA ILE A 616 1.79 17.55 -34.96
C ILE A 616 1.37 16.34 -35.80
N THR A 617 2.18 15.93 -36.77
CA THR A 617 1.92 14.74 -37.60
C THR A 617 1.87 13.47 -36.75
N LEU A 618 2.80 13.31 -35.81
CA LEU A 618 2.82 12.20 -34.87
C LEU A 618 1.57 12.21 -33.97
N TYR A 619 1.15 13.38 -33.51
CA TYR A 619 -0.08 13.55 -32.75
C TYR A 619 -1.31 13.14 -33.57
N MET A 620 -1.43 13.58 -34.82
CA MET A 620 -2.57 13.21 -35.69
C MET A 620 -2.59 11.71 -35.99
N THR A 621 -1.42 11.09 -36.18
CA THR A 621 -1.29 9.64 -36.35
C THR A 621 -1.72 8.89 -35.08
N SER A 622 -1.21 9.33 -33.93
CA SER A 622 -1.53 8.74 -32.62
C SER A 622 -3.02 8.90 -32.28
N LEU A 623 -3.62 10.04 -32.65
CA LEU A 623 -5.05 10.28 -32.51
C LEU A 623 -5.88 9.23 -33.25
N GLY A 624 -5.50 8.91 -34.50
CA GLY A 624 -6.16 7.84 -35.28
C GLY A 624 -6.06 6.48 -34.60
N ILE A 625 -4.90 6.15 -34.03
CA ILE A 625 -4.68 4.90 -33.28
C ILE A 625 -5.55 4.86 -32.02
N VAL A 626 -5.57 5.93 -31.22
CA VAL A 626 -6.39 6.02 -29.99
C VAL A 626 -7.89 5.90 -30.31
N LYS A 627 -8.36 6.55 -31.39
CA LYS A 627 -9.74 6.35 -31.88
C LYS A 627 -10.01 4.88 -32.20
N GLY A 628 -9.07 4.21 -32.86
CA GLY A 628 -9.16 2.78 -33.16
C GLY A 628 -9.26 1.90 -31.91
N TYR A 629 -8.50 2.22 -30.85
CA TYR A 629 -8.59 1.50 -29.58
C TYR A 629 -9.92 1.74 -28.86
N LEU A 630 -10.38 2.98 -28.78
CA LEU A 630 -11.68 3.33 -28.17
C LEU A 630 -12.85 2.71 -28.94
N ALA A 631 -12.77 2.66 -30.28
CA ALA A 631 -13.77 1.98 -31.10
C ALA A 631 -13.87 0.48 -30.78
N LYS A 632 -12.76 -0.15 -30.39
CA LYS A 632 -12.68 -1.57 -30.00
C LYS A 632 -12.89 -1.81 -28.50
N ALA A 633 -13.20 -0.79 -27.71
CA ALA A 633 -13.51 -0.95 -26.29
C ALA A 633 -14.67 -1.94 -26.10
N LYS A 634 -14.49 -2.88 -25.16
CA LYS A 634 -15.51 -3.87 -24.78
C LYS A 634 -16.49 -3.35 -23.74
N SER A 635 -16.05 -2.39 -22.90
CA SER A 635 -16.94 -1.69 -21.98
C SER A 635 -17.44 -0.36 -22.57
N LYS A 636 -18.45 0.21 -21.90
CA LYS A 636 -18.70 1.65 -21.98
C LYS A 636 -17.47 2.44 -21.49
N VAL A 637 -17.29 3.64 -22.03
CA VAL A 637 -16.18 4.56 -21.73
C VAL A 637 -16.63 5.55 -20.67
N THR A 638 -16.00 5.49 -19.50
CA THR A 638 -16.20 6.46 -18.41
C THR A 638 -15.24 7.63 -18.59
N LEU A 639 -15.72 8.86 -18.45
CA LEU A 639 -14.88 10.06 -18.55
C LEU A 639 -14.62 10.63 -17.17
N SER A 640 -13.37 10.88 -16.82
CA SER A 640 -13.04 11.78 -15.72
C SER A 640 -12.53 13.10 -16.25
N PHE A 641 -12.96 14.21 -15.67
CA PHE A 641 -12.48 15.52 -16.07
C PHE A 641 -12.27 16.45 -14.89
N ASP A 642 -11.27 17.32 -15.02
CA ASP A 642 -10.87 18.26 -13.98
C ASP A 642 -10.46 19.59 -14.60
N ILE A 643 -10.73 20.69 -13.88
CA ILE A 643 -10.43 22.05 -14.31
C ILE A 643 -9.55 22.70 -13.25
N TRP A 644 -8.37 23.13 -13.65
CA TRP A 644 -7.45 23.82 -12.75
C TRP A 644 -6.73 24.96 -13.46
N THR A 645 -6.24 25.92 -12.69
CA THR A 645 -5.31 26.94 -13.19
C THR A 645 -3.89 26.43 -12.97
N ALA A 646 -3.15 26.19 -14.05
CA ALA A 646 -1.76 25.78 -14.01
C ALA A 646 -0.85 26.88 -13.43
N GLY A 647 0.36 26.53 -12.98
CA GLY A 647 1.29 27.47 -12.34
C GLY A 647 1.70 28.65 -13.23
N ASN A 648 1.62 28.49 -14.55
CA ASN A 648 1.81 29.54 -15.55
C ASN A 648 0.54 30.38 -15.81
N LYS A 649 -0.49 30.24 -14.96
CA LYS A 649 -1.79 30.92 -15.00
C LYS A 649 -2.73 30.50 -16.14
N LEU A 650 -2.44 29.41 -16.84
CA LEU A 650 -3.34 28.88 -17.87
C LEU A 650 -4.50 28.08 -17.24
N PRO A 651 -5.77 28.40 -17.55
CA PRO A 651 -6.92 27.58 -17.16
C PRO A 651 -7.01 26.34 -18.05
N LEU A 652 -6.76 25.16 -17.48
CA LEU A 652 -6.73 23.90 -18.21
C LEU A 652 -7.90 22.99 -17.81
N LEU A 653 -8.48 22.32 -18.80
CA LEU A 653 -9.46 21.23 -18.67
C LEU A 653 -8.81 19.93 -19.17
N GLY A 654 -8.56 19.01 -18.24
CA GLY A 654 -8.14 17.64 -18.56
C GLY A 654 -9.35 16.74 -18.72
N ILE A 655 -9.39 15.92 -19.77
CA ILE A 655 -10.44 14.91 -20.01
C ILE A 655 -9.76 13.56 -20.24
N VAL A 656 -10.07 12.59 -19.39
CA VAL A 656 -9.46 11.25 -19.38
C VAL A 656 -10.54 10.19 -19.56
N ALA A 657 -10.30 9.24 -20.45
CA ALA A 657 -11.15 8.08 -20.67
C ALA A 657 -10.66 6.87 -19.88
N HIS A 658 -11.61 6.16 -19.28
CA HIS A 658 -11.43 4.91 -18.54
C HIS A 658 -12.32 3.85 -19.18
N TYR A 659 -11.72 2.76 -19.66
CA TYR A 659 -12.47 1.69 -20.35
C TYR A 659 -11.73 0.36 -20.30
N ILE A 660 -12.46 -0.73 -20.52
CA ILE A 660 -11.92 -2.07 -20.73
C ILE A 660 -11.72 -2.29 -22.23
N ASP A 661 -10.50 -2.63 -22.61
CA ASP A 661 -10.15 -2.88 -24.01
C ASP A 661 -10.55 -4.30 -24.47
N TYR A 662 -10.19 -4.65 -25.69
CA TYR A 662 -10.48 -5.94 -26.30
C TYR A 662 -9.74 -7.13 -25.65
N ASN A 663 -8.72 -6.86 -24.82
CA ASN A 663 -8.00 -7.87 -24.04
C ASN A 663 -8.52 -7.97 -22.59
N TYR A 664 -9.65 -7.33 -22.29
CA TYR A 664 -10.21 -7.25 -20.95
C TYR A 664 -9.32 -6.50 -19.94
N GLU A 665 -8.44 -5.62 -20.41
CA GLU A 665 -7.58 -4.81 -19.55
C GLU A 665 -8.15 -3.41 -19.34
N LEU A 666 -8.04 -2.89 -18.11
CA LEU A 666 -8.37 -1.50 -17.80
C LEU A 666 -7.35 -0.56 -18.46
N LYS A 667 -7.84 0.35 -19.31
CA LYS A 667 -7.07 1.41 -19.94
C LYS A 667 -7.52 2.77 -19.44
N VAL A 668 -6.53 3.62 -19.16
CA VAL A 668 -6.70 5.02 -18.77
C VAL A 668 -5.97 5.88 -19.79
N VAL A 669 -6.68 6.75 -20.51
CA VAL A 669 -6.12 7.53 -21.62
C VAL A 669 -6.55 8.99 -21.53
N LEU A 670 -5.57 9.91 -21.49
CA LEU A 670 -5.85 11.35 -21.62
C LEU A 670 -6.32 11.65 -23.05
N LEU A 671 -7.58 12.06 -23.20
CA LEU A 671 -8.18 12.40 -24.49
C LEU A 671 -7.87 13.85 -24.90
N ALA A 672 -7.90 14.76 -23.92
CA ALA A 672 -7.69 16.17 -24.17
C ALA A 672 -7.13 16.88 -22.93
N LEU A 673 -6.26 17.85 -23.18
CA LEU A 673 -5.83 18.87 -22.23
C LEU A 673 -6.04 20.22 -22.91
N LEU A 674 -7.17 20.85 -22.62
CA LEU A 674 -7.65 22.05 -23.32
C LEU A 674 -7.43 23.28 -22.47
N GLU A 675 -7.05 24.41 -23.09
CA GLU A 675 -7.18 25.71 -22.44
C GLU A 675 -8.64 26.16 -22.52
N ILE A 676 -9.26 26.46 -21.36
CA ILE A 676 -10.65 26.91 -21.28
C ILE A 676 -10.69 28.44 -21.23
N ASN A 677 -11.38 29.05 -22.19
CA ASN A 677 -11.55 30.50 -22.22
C ASN A 677 -12.90 30.89 -21.60
N GLY A 678 -12.91 31.97 -20.81
CA GLY A 678 -14.14 32.48 -20.20
C GLY A 678 -14.48 31.85 -18.84
N SER A 679 -15.74 31.98 -18.42
CA SER A 679 -16.19 31.46 -17.13
C SER A 679 -16.25 29.93 -17.12
N HIS A 680 -15.95 29.32 -15.97
CA HIS A 680 -16.08 27.87 -15.75
C HIS A 680 -17.56 27.46 -15.54
N SER A 681 -18.45 27.96 -16.40
CA SER A 681 -19.88 27.66 -16.37
C SER A 681 -20.17 26.26 -16.90
N GLY A 682 -21.31 25.69 -16.50
CA GLY A 682 -21.73 24.38 -17.00
C GLY A 682 -21.91 24.35 -18.52
N GLU A 683 -22.36 25.45 -19.13
CA GLU A 683 -22.45 25.63 -20.59
C GLU A 683 -21.09 25.47 -21.27
N ASN A 684 -20.07 26.16 -20.75
CA ASN A 684 -18.74 26.16 -21.34
C ASN A 684 -18.09 24.78 -21.21
N ILE A 685 -18.21 24.16 -20.03
CA ILE A 685 -17.71 22.81 -19.77
C ILE A 685 -18.41 21.79 -20.70
N ALA A 686 -19.73 21.87 -20.83
CA ALA A 686 -20.49 20.98 -21.71
C ALA A 686 -20.07 21.11 -23.18
N ALA A 687 -19.84 22.33 -23.67
CA ALA A 687 -19.40 22.56 -25.05
C ALA A 687 -18.05 21.89 -25.34
N HIS A 688 -17.07 22.04 -24.43
CA HIS A 688 -15.76 21.38 -24.57
C HIS A 688 -15.85 19.86 -24.44
N LEU A 689 -16.63 19.34 -23.49
CA LEU A 689 -16.86 17.91 -23.35
C LEU A 689 -17.51 17.33 -24.61
N LEU A 690 -18.54 17.97 -25.16
CA LEU A 690 -19.23 17.53 -26.37
C LEU A 690 -18.26 17.48 -27.56
N SER A 691 -17.45 18.53 -27.74
CA SER A 691 -16.43 18.57 -28.79
C SER A 691 -15.45 17.39 -28.73
N VAL A 692 -15.00 17.02 -27.53
CA VAL A 692 -14.10 15.86 -27.35
C VAL A 692 -14.84 14.54 -27.58
N ILE A 693 -16.07 14.41 -27.07
CA ILE A 693 -16.90 13.21 -27.25
C ILE A 693 -17.15 12.96 -28.75
N GLU A 694 -17.53 13.99 -29.51
CA GLU A 694 -17.73 13.92 -30.95
C GLU A 694 -16.42 13.61 -31.68
N ARG A 695 -15.33 14.30 -31.29
CA ARG A 695 -14.01 14.08 -31.90
C ARG A 695 -13.58 12.62 -31.80
N PHE A 696 -13.88 11.93 -30.70
CA PHE A 696 -13.52 10.52 -30.48
C PHE A 696 -14.67 9.53 -30.80
N ASN A 697 -15.79 9.99 -31.36
CA ASN A 697 -16.96 9.17 -31.69
C ASN A 697 -17.53 8.37 -30.50
N LEU A 698 -17.61 9.00 -29.33
CA LEU A 698 -17.99 8.32 -28.08
C LEU A 698 -19.48 8.38 -27.75
N CYS A 699 -20.31 9.12 -28.49
CA CYS A 699 -21.71 9.42 -28.13
C CYS A 699 -22.54 8.20 -27.68
N ASN A 700 -22.37 7.05 -28.33
CA ASN A 700 -23.12 5.82 -28.05
C ASN A 700 -22.40 4.84 -27.11
N LYS A 701 -21.20 5.20 -26.64
CA LYS A 701 -20.35 4.34 -25.79
C LYS A 701 -20.13 4.91 -24.40
N LEU A 702 -20.74 6.05 -24.06
CA LEU A 702 -20.50 6.71 -22.77
C LEU A 702 -21.07 5.89 -21.59
N GLY A 703 -20.27 5.79 -20.54
CA GLY A 703 -20.66 5.26 -19.24
C GLY A 703 -20.85 6.41 -18.24
N PHE A 704 -19.98 6.45 -17.23
CA PHE A 704 -20.06 7.43 -16.15
C PHE A 704 -19.19 8.66 -16.38
N PHE A 705 -19.39 9.69 -15.56
CA PHE A 705 -18.65 10.95 -15.56
C PHE A 705 -18.15 11.27 -14.15
N MET A 706 -16.84 11.13 -13.93
CA MET A 706 -16.18 11.47 -12.67
C MET A 706 -15.66 12.91 -12.71
N ALA A 707 -16.10 13.75 -11.79
CA ALA A 707 -15.59 15.11 -11.67
C ALA A 707 -15.64 15.60 -10.23
N ASP A 708 -14.94 16.69 -9.97
CA ASP A 708 -15.02 17.44 -8.73
C ASP A 708 -16.47 17.88 -8.42
N ASN A 709 -16.78 18.27 -7.18
CA ASN A 709 -18.16 18.51 -6.75
C ASN A 709 -18.69 19.92 -7.03
N ALA A 710 -18.06 20.68 -7.92
CA ALA A 710 -18.59 21.97 -8.35
C ALA A 710 -19.97 21.81 -9.01
N SER A 711 -20.89 22.72 -8.69
CA SER A 711 -22.27 22.70 -9.23
C SER A 711 -22.33 22.92 -10.74
N SER A 712 -21.29 23.55 -11.32
CA SER A 712 -21.12 23.71 -12.77
C SER A 712 -21.03 22.36 -13.50
N ASN A 713 -20.43 21.34 -12.89
CA ASN A 713 -20.35 19.99 -13.49
C ASN A 713 -21.71 19.32 -13.57
N ASP A 714 -22.54 19.46 -12.54
CA ASP A 714 -23.91 18.93 -12.54
C ASP A 714 -24.76 19.64 -13.61
N LYS A 715 -24.53 20.95 -13.82
CA LYS A 715 -25.14 21.71 -14.91
C LYS A 715 -24.62 21.26 -16.29
N ALA A 716 -23.32 20.99 -16.42
CA ALA A 716 -22.72 20.53 -17.66
C ALA A 716 -23.34 19.21 -18.16
N LEU A 717 -23.54 18.23 -17.27
CA LEU A 717 -24.20 16.97 -17.63
C LEU A 717 -25.66 17.16 -18.04
N LYS A 718 -26.39 18.07 -17.39
CA LYS A 718 -27.78 18.41 -17.77
C LYS A 718 -27.85 18.99 -19.18
N ILE A 719 -26.84 19.78 -19.58
CA ILE A 719 -26.74 20.35 -20.92
C ILE A 719 -26.33 19.27 -21.92
N LEU A 720 -25.33 18.43 -21.60
CA LEU A 720 -24.91 17.31 -22.45
C LEU A 720 -26.05 16.35 -22.78
N LYS A 721 -26.98 16.11 -21.84
CA LYS A 721 -28.20 15.30 -22.09
C LYS A 721 -29.02 15.80 -23.28
N GLN A 722 -29.02 17.10 -23.55
CA GLN A 722 -29.77 17.68 -24.67
C GLN A 722 -29.21 17.25 -26.02
N SER A 723 -27.90 17.03 -26.10
CA SER A 723 -27.21 16.55 -27.30
C SER A 723 -27.05 15.03 -27.34
N ILE A 724 -26.98 14.38 -26.17
CA ILE A 724 -26.73 12.94 -26.02
C ILE A 724 -27.79 12.36 -25.07
N SER A 725 -28.87 11.84 -25.66
CA SER A 725 -30.06 11.39 -24.93
C SER A 725 -29.82 10.18 -24.00
N THR A 726 -28.77 9.41 -24.25
CA THR A 726 -28.37 8.25 -23.43
C THR A 726 -27.78 8.66 -22.08
N ILE A 727 -27.40 9.92 -21.89
CA ILE A 727 -26.87 10.42 -20.62
C ILE A 727 -28.02 10.65 -19.63
N ASP A 728 -27.92 10.02 -18.46
CA ASP A 728 -28.69 10.39 -17.28
C ASP A 728 -27.81 11.24 -16.34
N PRO A 729 -28.05 12.56 -16.21
CA PRO A 729 -27.23 13.46 -15.40
C PRO A 729 -27.15 13.10 -13.91
N GLN A 730 -28.12 12.34 -13.38
CA GLN A 730 -28.07 11.89 -12.00
C GLN A 730 -27.38 10.54 -11.90
N LYS A 731 -27.77 9.56 -12.72
CA LYS A 731 -27.21 8.20 -12.64
C LYS A 731 -25.76 8.11 -13.11
N HIS A 732 -25.38 8.89 -14.11
CA HIS A 732 -24.04 8.83 -14.68
C HIS A 732 -23.04 9.75 -13.99
N ARG A 733 -23.46 10.54 -13.00
CA ARG A 733 -22.60 11.50 -12.30
C ARG A 733 -21.90 10.86 -11.11
N LEU A 734 -20.59 10.64 -11.24
CA LEU A 734 -19.72 10.19 -10.14
C LEU A 734 -18.98 11.38 -9.55
N ARG A 735 -18.97 11.44 -8.22
CA ARG A 735 -18.44 12.51 -7.38
C ARG A 735 -17.05 12.17 -6.87
N CYS A 736 -16.11 13.10 -6.98
CA CYS A 736 -14.75 12.93 -6.47
C CYS A 736 -14.72 12.87 -4.94
N LEU A 737 -14.30 11.74 -4.36
CA LEU A 737 -14.20 11.56 -2.91
C LEU A 737 -13.14 12.48 -2.29
N GLY A 738 -12.00 12.67 -2.96
CA GLY A 738 -10.96 13.59 -2.49
C GLY A 738 -11.49 15.01 -2.32
N HIS A 739 -12.36 15.47 -3.23
CA HIS A 739 -13.01 16.78 -3.10
C HIS A 739 -14.08 16.77 -1.98
N ILE A 740 -14.83 15.67 -1.78
CA ILE A 740 -15.76 15.55 -0.63
C ILE A 740 -15.02 15.70 0.69
N ILE A 741 -13.87 15.02 0.85
CA ILE A 741 -13.03 15.14 2.04
C ILE A 741 -12.56 16.59 2.22
N ASN A 742 -12.11 17.24 1.14
CA ASN A 742 -11.72 18.66 1.20
C ASN A 742 -12.86 19.56 1.68
N LEU A 743 -14.08 19.39 1.15
CA LEU A 743 -15.26 20.18 1.56
C LEU A 743 -15.65 19.90 3.01
N THR A 744 -15.54 18.65 3.45
CA THR A 744 -15.79 18.25 4.84
C THR A 744 -14.79 18.92 5.77
N SER A 745 -13.49 18.85 5.46
CA SER A 745 -12.44 19.52 6.24
C SER A 745 -12.61 21.04 6.26
N GLN A 746 -13.01 21.66 5.16
CA GLN A 746 -13.29 23.09 5.11
C GLN A 746 -14.51 23.48 5.96
N ALA A 747 -15.58 22.67 5.95
CA ALA A 747 -16.74 22.88 6.81
C ALA A 747 -16.38 22.80 8.30
N ILE A 748 -15.55 21.83 8.69
CA ILE A 748 -15.04 21.68 10.06
C ILE A 748 -14.23 22.91 10.48
N LEU A 749 -13.29 23.34 9.64
CA LEU A 749 -12.32 24.37 10.00
C LEU A 749 -12.87 25.79 9.89
N LEU A 750 -13.75 26.04 8.92
CA LEU A 750 -14.13 27.39 8.48
C LEU A 750 -15.64 27.65 8.46
N GLY A 751 -16.47 26.61 8.58
CA GLY A 751 -17.93 26.68 8.37
C GLY A 751 -18.73 27.35 9.50
N THR A 752 -18.10 27.69 10.62
CA THR A 752 -18.71 28.55 11.64
C THR A 752 -17.66 29.33 12.40
N ASP A 753 -18.14 30.28 13.20
CA ASP A 753 -17.35 31.07 14.12
C ASP A 753 -17.55 30.52 15.54
N LYS A 754 -16.56 30.75 16.41
CA LYS A 754 -16.55 30.30 17.81
C LYS A 754 -17.75 30.76 18.63
N ASP A 755 -18.35 31.88 18.24
CA ASP A 755 -19.49 32.49 18.90
C ASP A 755 -20.85 32.04 18.28
N CYS A 756 -20.81 31.29 17.17
CA CYS A 756 -21.97 30.84 16.39
C CYS A 756 -22.18 29.32 16.53
N LEU A 757 -22.57 28.87 17.73
CA LEU A 757 -22.63 27.44 18.07
C LEU A 757 -23.91 26.73 17.59
N ASN A 758 -24.98 27.46 17.29
CA ASN A 758 -26.21 26.85 16.76
C ASN A 758 -26.07 26.56 15.26
N VAL A 759 -25.61 25.36 14.93
CA VAL A 759 -25.38 24.90 13.55
C VAL A 759 -26.32 23.79 13.10
N GLU A 760 -27.22 23.33 13.97
CA GLU A 760 -28.10 22.19 13.69
C GLU A 760 -29.07 22.45 12.54
N ASP A 761 -29.59 23.67 12.43
CA ASP A 761 -30.50 24.06 11.35
C ASP A 761 -29.78 24.52 10.08
N LYS A 762 -28.44 24.67 10.11
CA LYS A 762 -27.68 25.09 8.92
C LYS A 762 -27.77 24.03 7.83
N THR A 763 -28.13 24.48 6.63
CA THR A 763 -28.08 23.70 5.39
C THR A 763 -26.65 23.61 4.87
N THR A 764 -26.35 22.62 4.04
CA THR A 764 -25.00 22.50 3.47
C THR A 764 -24.61 23.67 2.56
N ASP A 765 -25.59 24.33 1.96
CA ASP A 765 -25.35 25.42 1.03
C ASP A 765 -25.01 26.70 1.80
N GLU A 766 -25.66 26.94 2.94
CA GLU A 766 -25.26 27.99 3.89
C GLU A 766 -23.84 27.75 4.43
N ILE A 767 -23.46 26.49 4.69
CA ILE A 767 -22.08 26.16 5.10
C ILE A 767 -21.07 26.49 3.98
N ASP A 768 -21.39 26.15 2.72
CA ASP A 768 -20.52 26.49 1.59
C ASP A 768 -20.39 28.01 1.43
N GLU A 769 -21.50 28.73 1.64
CA GLU A 769 -21.53 30.18 1.60
C GLU A 769 -20.68 30.79 2.72
N ASP A 770 -20.79 30.32 3.97
CA ASP A 770 -19.97 30.78 5.10
C ASP A 770 -18.47 30.61 4.81
N VAL A 771 -18.07 29.43 4.29
CA VAL A 771 -16.68 29.15 3.91
C VAL A 771 -16.23 30.08 2.78
N ALA A 772 -17.05 30.28 1.75
CA ALA A 772 -16.74 31.14 0.61
C ALA A 772 -16.66 32.62 1.00
N GLN A 773 -17.58 33.09 1.85
CA GLN A 773 -17.59 34.44 2.41
C GLN A 773 -16.33 34.68 3.25
N PHE A 774 -15.98 33.75 4.15
CA PHE A 774 -14.74 33.83 4.91
C PHE A 774 -13.51 33.93 3.99
N ALA A 775 -13.42 33.04 2.98
CA ALA A 775 -12.34 33.05 2.02
C ALA A 775 -12.25 34.35 1.21
N ALA A 776 -13.39 35.00 0.92
CA ALA A 776 -13.42 36.30 0.27
C ALA A 776 -12.98 37.43 1.20
N LEU A 777 -13.46 37.44 2.45
CA LEU A 777 -13.12 38.43 3.47
C LEU A 777 -11.61 38.48 3.72
N ILE A 778 -10.96 37.33 3.94
CA ILE A 778 -9.51 37.32 4.22
C ILE A 778 -8.65 37.77 3.04
N ARG A 779 -9.17 37.74 1.80
CA ARG A 779 -8.44 38.20 0.60
C ARG A 779 -8.46 39.71 0.47
N THR A 780 -9.54 40.36 0.88
CA THR A 780 -9.75 41.80 0.68
C THR A 780 -9.53 42.62 1.94
N ALA A 781 -9.58 41.99 3.11
CA ALA A 781 -9.43 42.68 4.38
C ALA A 781 -7.99 43.16 4.64
N GLU A 782 -7.91 44.32 5.30
CA GLU A 782 -6.67 44.86 5.86
C GLU A 782 -6.10 43.92 6.94
N GLU A 783 -4.81 44.02 7.22
CA GLU A 783 -4.09 43.10 8.10
C GLU A 783 -4.74 42.90 9.48
N GLU A 784 -5.12 43.99 10.15
CA GLU A 784 -5.74 43.93 11.48
C GLU A 784 -7.10 43.23 11.47
N LYS A 785 -7.93 43.48 10.44
CA LYS A 785 -9.21 42.81 10.26
C LYS A 785 -9.04 41.33 9.92
N ARG A 786 -8.01 40.96 9.14
CA ARG A 786 -7.71 39.55 8.85
C ARG A 786 -7.38 38.77 10.11
N LEU A 787 -6.58 39.34 11.01
CA LEU A 787 -6.26 38.71 12.30
C LEU A 787 -7.54 38.46 13.11
N HIS A 788 -8.45 39.43 13.16
CA HIS A 788 -9.73 39.29 13.85
C HIS A 788 -10.63 38.19 13.24
N TYR A 789 -10.77 38.15 11.91
CA TYR A 789 -11.54 37.09 11.24
C TYR A 789 -10.95 35.71 11.48
N TRP A 790 -9.62 35.57 11.48
CA TRP A 790 -9.01 34.29 11.84
C TRP A 790 -9.31 33.92 13.30
N ARG A 791 -9.22 34.85 14.26
CA ARG A 791 -9.58 34.59 15.67
C ARG A 791 -11.03 34.14 15.84
N SER A 792 -11.95 34.52 14.95
CA SER A 792 -13.33 34.04 15.01
C SER A 792 -13.44 32.54 14.70
N LYS A 793 -12.43 31.93 14.04
CA LYS A 793 -12.32 30.47 13.81
C LYS A 793 -11.69 29.71 14.99
N GLY A 794 -11.72 30.28 16.19
CA GLY A 794 -11.33 29.61 17.43
C GLY A 794 -9.82 29.27 17.50
N PRO A 795 -9.45 28.14 18.13
CA PRO A 795 -8.05 27.75 18.35
C PRO A 795 -7.22 27.64 17.06
N VAL A 796 -7.81 27.10 15.99
CA VAL A 796 -7.17 26.99 14.67
C VAL A 796 -6.83 28.36 14.11
N GLY A 797 -7.70 29.34 14.32
CA GLY A 797 -7.50 30.72 13.93
C GLY A 797 -6.36 31.45 14.65
N LYS A 798 -6.27 31.25 15.97
CA LYS A 798 -5.14 31.76 16.77
C LYS A 798 -3.82 31.13 16.34
N ALA A 799 -3.83 29.82 16.11
CA ALA A 799 -2.69 29.07 15.57
C ALA A 799 -2.22 29.61 14.20
N HIS A 800 -3.16 29.90 13.29
CA HIS A 800 -2.88 30.57 12.01
C HIS A 800 -2.14 31.89 12.21
N ASN A 801 -2.72 32.78 13.02
CA ASN A 801 -2.16 34.11 13.27
C ASN A 801 -0.76 34.04 13.88
N PHE A 802 -0.53 33.13 14.83
CA PHE A 802 0.80 32.89 15.43
C PHE A 802 1.83 32.48 14.36
N CYS A 803 1.51 31.50 13.53
CA CYS A 803 2.40 31.03 12.46
C CYS A 803 2.69 32.13 11.44
N VAL A 804 1.67 32.92 11.05
CA VAL A 804 1.85 34.08 10.18
C VAL A 804 2.77 35.12 10.80
N TYR A 805 2.61 35.41 12.10
CA TYR A 805 3.45 36.39 12.80
C TYR A 805 4.91 35.95 12.85
N VAL A 806 5.18 34.71 13.26
CA VAL A 806 6.55 34.19 13.38
C VAL A 806 7.25 34.15 12.01
N SER A 807 6.52 33.75 10.97
CA SER A 807 7.05 33.64 9.60
C SER A 807 7.07 34.95 8.81
N SER A 808 6.62 36.07 9.39
CA SER A 808 6.53 37.33 8.66
C SER A 808 7.89 38.04 8.50
N SER A 809 8.92 37.67 9.28
CA SER A 809 10.26 38.23 9.13
C SER A 809 11.34 37.25 9.57
N THR A 810 12.51 37.36 8.93
CA THR A 810 13.69 36.55 9.26
C THR A 810 14.17 36.78 10.69
N GLN A 811 13.93 37.97 11.26
CA GLN A 811 14.25 38.27 12.65
C GLN A 811 13.37 37.47 13.60
N ARG A 812 12.05 37.46 13.39
CA ARG A 812 11.10 36.70 14.21
C ARG A 812 11.34 35.19 14.12
N GLU A 813 11.68 34.68 12.96
CA GLU A 813 12.06 33.27 12.80
C GLU A 813 13.31 32.92 13.60
N LYS A 814 14.33 33.79 13.60
CA LYS A 814 15.55 33.62 14.40
C LYS A 814 15.25 33.71 15.90
N ASP A 815 14.40 34.64 16.30
CA ASP A 815 14.03 34.84 17.70
C ASP A 815 13.20 33.66 18.23
N PHE A 816 12.32 33.09 17.41
CA PHE A 816 11.58 31.87 17.74
C PHE A 816 12.49 30.64 17.81
N ARG A 817 13.50 30.53 16.92
CA ARG A 817 14.53 29.49 17.03
C ARG A 817 15.34 29.62 18.33
N ALA A 818 15.65 30.84 18.76
CA ALA A 818 16.31 31.07 20.04
C ALA A 818 15.42 30.64 21.21
N ALA A 819 14.13 30.95 21.17
CA ALA A 819 13.16 30.46 22.16
C ALA A 819 13.09 28.93 22.22
N GLN A 820 13.10 28.24 21.06
CA GLN A 820 13.17 26.78 21.01
C GLN A 820 14.42 26.24 21.72
N LYS A 821 15.60 26.83 21.49
CA LYS A 821 16.83 26.44 22.21
C LYS A 821 16.72 26.66 23.72
N THR A 822 16.12 27.77 24.14
CA THR A 822 15.92 28.07 25.56
C THR A 822 15.05 27.03 26.25
N VAL A 823 14.01 26.52 25.57
CA VAL A 823 13.05 25.57 26.14
C VAL A 823 13.52 24.12 26.01
N ALA A 824 14.09 23.74 24.86
CA ALA A 824 14.42 22.34 24.52
C ALA A 824 15.91 21.99 24.68
N GLY A 825 16.79 22.95 25.01
CA GLY A 825 18.24 22.76 25.11
C GLY A 825 18.98 22.77 23.76
N ASP A 826 20.30 22.93 23.80
CA ASP A 826 21.14 23.17 22.60
C ASP A 826 21.23 22.00 21.61
N ASN A 827 20.91 20.77 22.04
CA ASN A 827 20.99 19.55 21.21
C ASN A 827 19.66 19.12 20.56
N SER A 828 18.59 19.91 20.71
CA SER A 828 17.26 19.55 20.19
C SER A 828 17.07 19.96 18.73
N ALA A 829 16.36 19.13 17.96
CA ALA A 829 16.00 19.44 16.58
C ALA A 829 15.12 20.70 16.53
N LEU A 830 15.58 21.73 15.81
CA LEU A 830 14.84 22.99 15.66
C LEU A 830 13.91 22.92 14.46
N TYR A 831 12.62 23.19 14.68
CA TYR A 831 11.63 23.17 13.61
C TYR A 831 11.20 24.58 13.23
N GLN A 832 10.91 24.78 11.95
CA GLN A 832 10.17 25.97 11.51
C GLN A 832 8.68 25.79 11.77
N VAL A 833 7.96 26.88 12.04
CA VAL A 833 6.50 26.84 12.00
C VAL A 833 6.04 26.57 10.58
N VAL A 834 4.95 25.82 10.42
CA VAL A 834 4.34 25.59 9.11
C VAL A 834 3.26 26.64 8.92
N ARG A 835 3.42 27.50 7.90
CA ARG A 835 2.38 28.45 7.51
C ARG A 835 1.37 27.72 6.64
N ASP A 836 0.11 27.76 7.01
CA ASP A 836 -0.96 27.28 6.16
C ASP A 836 -1.16 28.22 4.96
N GLY A 837 -1.44 27.65 3.79
CA GLY A 837 -1.61 28.40 2.54
C GLY A 837 -2.93 29.17 2.46
N GLY A 838 -3.45 29.67 3.58
CA GLY A 838 -4.80 30.21 3.75
C GLY A 838 -5.84 29.11 3.97
N VAL A 839 -6.94 29.14 3.23
CA VAL A 839 -8.12 28.24 3.39
C VAL A 839 -7.90 26.78 2.92
N ARG A 840 -6.65 26.32 2.82
CA ARG A 840 -6.28 24.97 2.37
C ARG A 840 -6.07 24.05 3.57
N TRP A 841 -7.03 23.17 3.81
CA TRP A 841 -7.05 22.32 5.02
C TRP A 841 -5.80 21.42 5.17
N ASN A 842 -5.22 20.91 4.08
CA ASN A 842 -4.01 20.07 4.13
C ASN A 842 -2.83 20.78 4.82
N SER A 843 -2.66 22.08 4.53
CA SER A 843 -1.61 22.88 5.16
C SER A 843 -1.99 23.32 6.56
N THR A 844 -3.28 23.51 6.84
CA THR A 844 -3.80 23.76 8.20
C THR A 844 -3.55 22.54 9.11
N PHE A 845 -3.76 21.31 8.62
CA PHE A 845 -3.44 20.09 9.37
C PHE A 845 -1.95 20.00 9.71
N ALA A 846 -1.06 20.23 8.73
CA ALA A 846 0.38 20.24 8.96
C ALA A 846 0.83 21.35 9.93
N MET A 847 0.15 22.50 9.92
CA MET A 847 0.34 23.57 10.89
C MET A 847 -0.03 23.13 12.30
N ILE A 848 -1.22 22.54 12.49
CA ILE A 848 -1.68 22.04 13.80
C ILE A 848 -0.70 20.99 14.33
N GLU A 849 -0.34 20.01 13.51
CA GLU A 849 0.61 18.96 13.88
C GLU A 849 1.97 19.53 14.31
N ARG A 850 2.51 20.50 13.55
CA ARG A 850 3.78 21.16 13.88
C ARG A 850 3.68 21.99 15.16
N LEU A 851 2.58 22.69 15.39
CA LEU A 851 2.40 23.49 16.59
C LEU A 851 2.27 22.62 17.85
N ILE A 852 1.61 21.47 17.77
CA ILE A 852 1.53 20.52 18.90
C ILE A 852 2.93 20.01 19.26
N GLN A 853 3.79 19.73 18.27
CA GLN A 853 5.20 19.35 18.52
C GLN A 853 6.02 20.51 19.15
N LEU A 854 5.60 21.75 18.91
CA LEU A 854 6.28 22.97 19.37
C LEU A 854 5.55 23.65 20.54
N ARG A 855 4.68 22.95 21.27
CA ARG A 855 3.82 23.52 22.31
C ARG A 855 4.59 24.41 23.30
N ASP A 856 5.61 23.86 23.96
CA ASP A 856 6.34 24.60 25.01
C ASP A 856 7.12 25.80 24.43
N PRO A 857 7.85 25.69 23.30
CA PRO A 857 8.43 26.86 22.64
C PRO A 857 7.42 27.92 22.21
N VAL A 858 6.24 27.52 21.73
CA VAL A 858 5.16 28.42 21.32
C VAL A 858 4.64 29.21 22.52
N ASP A 859 4.31 28.53 23.63
CA ASP A 859 3.81 29.16 24.84
C ASP A 859 4.85 30.13 25.44
N TYR A 860 6.12 29.71 25.50
CA TYR A 860 7.21 30.57 25.97
C TYR A 860 7.37 31.83 25.09
N TYR A 861 7.39 31.67 23.78
CA TYR A 861 7.57 32.79 22.85
C TYR A 861 6.36 33.74 22.87
N ALA A 862 5.14 33.20 22.87
CA ALA A 862 3.91 34.00 22.93
C ALA A 862 3.82 34.81 24.24
N GLN A 863 4.19 34.22 25.38
CA GLN A 863 4.23 34.92 26.66
C GLN A 863 5.28 36.04 26.71
N ARG A 864 6.45 35.85 26.07
CA ARG A 864 7.51 36.86 26.00
C ARG A 864 7.13 38.01 25.08
N GLU A 865 6.77 37.70 23.83
CA GLU A 865 6.46 38.69 22.80
C GLU A 865 5.10 39.38 23.04
N GLY A 866 4.14 38.69 23.65
CA GLY A 866 2.83 39.25 24.01
C GLY A 866 2.90 40.41 25.02
N ARG A 867 4.04 40.63 25.68
CA ARG A 867 4.30 41.82 26.50
C ARG A 867 4.54 43.08 25.66
N LEU A 868 5.02 42.89 24.43
CA LEU A 868 5.44 43.96 23.52
C LEU A 868 4.48 44.14 22.35
N ASN A 869 3.73 43.10 21.99
CA ASN A 869 2.83 43.09 20.85
C ASN A 869 1.42 42.60 21.24
N SER A 870 0.42 43.48 21.13
CA SER A 870 -0.97 43.19 21.48
C SER A 870 -1.60 42.09 20.62
N HIS A 871 -1.23 41.97 19.34
CA HIS A 871 -1.78 40.94 18.47
C HIS A 871 -1.36 39.54 18.91
N ILE A 872 -0.07 39.32 19.21
CA ILE A 872 0.41 38.02 19.73
C ILE A 872 -0.19 37.71 21.11
N LYS A 873 -0.42 38.74 21.93
CA LYS A 873 -1.09 38.57 23.22
C LYS A 873 -2.51 38.01 23.06
N GLU A 874 -3.27 38.48 22.07
CA GLU A 874 -4.62 37.98 21.77
C GLU A 874 -4.63 36.59 21.13
N ASP A 875 -3.55 36.21 20.44
CA ASP A 875 -3.38 34.89 19.79
C ASP A 875 -2.68 33.85 20.68
N THR A 876 -2.48 34.14 21.97
CA THR A 876 -1.91 33.18 22.92
C THR A 876 -2.89 32.02 23.13
N LEU A 877 -2.40 30.79 22.92
CA LEU A 877 -3.18 29.55 23.07
C LEU A 877 -3.31 29.19 24.55
N THR A 878 -4.54 29.00 25.01
CA THR A 878 -4.84 28.50 26.37
C THR A 878 -4.69 26.99 26.45
N SER A 879 -4.77 26.42 27.67
CA SER A 879 -4.79 24.97 27.83
C SER A 879 -5.97 24.30 27.12
N ASP A 880 -7.12 24.96 27.08
CA ASP A 880 -8.30 24.49 26.35
C ASP A 880 -8.11 24.61 24.84
N ASP A 881 -7.50 25.70 24.34
CA ASP A 881 -7.18 25.83 22.91
C ASP A 881 -6.23 24.70 22.46
N TRP A 882 -5.25 24.33 23.28
CA TRP A 882 -4.34 23.21 22.99
C TRP A 882 -5.04 21.85 22.98
N LYS A 883 -6.03 21.66 23.86
CA LYS A 883 -6.87 20.45 23.87
C LYS A 883 -7.70 20.38 22.58
N ASP A 884 -8.39 21.46 22.23
CA ASP A 884 -9.17 21.54 21.00
C ASP A 884 -8.30 21.30 19.75
N LEU A 885 -7.08 21.85 19.70
CA LEU A 885 -6.14 21.60 18.61
C LEU A 885 -5.73 20.12 18.50
N ALA A 886 -5.54 19.44 19.64
CA ALA A 886 -5.27 18.01 19.65
C ALA A 886 -6.49 17.20 19.15
N ASP A 887 -7.69 17.57 19.58
CA ASP A 887 -8.94 16.95 19.15
C ASP A 887 -9.17 17.15 17.63
N PHE A 888 -8.91 18.36 17.11
CA PHE A 888 -8.93 18.65 15.67
C PHE A 888 -7.88 17.84 14.90
N LYS A 889 -6.67 17.66 15.44
CA LYS A 889 -5.63 16.82 14.81
C LYS A 889 -6.15 15.39 14.67
N GLU A 890 -6.66 14.81 15.75
CA GLU A 890 -7.20 13.44 15.76
C GLU A 890 -8.39 13.28 14.80
N LEU A 891 -9.27 14.28 14.71
CA LEU A 891 -10.41 14.27 13.80
C LEU A 891 -9.99 14.33 12.32
N LEU A 892 -9.00 15.16 11.99
CA LEU A 892 -8.58 15.42 10.61
C LEU A 892 -7.55 14.40 10.09
N GLU A 893 -6.85 13.68 10.97
CA GLU A 893 -5.80 12.73 10.59
C GLU A 893 -6.32 11.57 9.71
N PRO A 894 -7.46 10.91 10.02
CA PRO A 894 -8.05 9.91 9.12
C PRO A 894 -8.41 10.52 7.75
N LEU A 895 -8.97 11.72 7.74
CA LEU A 895 -9.32 12.43 6.50
C LEU A 895 -8.08 12.72 5.65
N LYS A 896 -6.96 13.08 6.28
CA LYS A 896 -5.67 13.31 5.62
C LYS A 896 -5.15 12.04 4.96
N PHE A 897 -5.13 10.93 5.69
CA PHE A 897 -4.73 9.64 5.17
C PHE A 897 -5.60 9.21 3.99
N LEU A 898 -6.93 9.29 4.14
CA LEU A 898 -7.89 8.88 3.11
C LEU A 898 -7.80 9.75 1.85
N SER A 899 -7.59 11.07 1.99
CA SER A 899 -7.41 11.96 0.85
C SER A 899 -6.20 11.57 0.00
N THR A 900 -5.07 11.22 0.63
CA THR A 900 -3.87 10.73 -0.07
C THR A 900 -4.08 9.35 -0.67
N ARG A 901 -4.73 8.44 0.08
CA ARG A 901 -5.06 7.09 -0.40
C ARG A 901 -5.90 7.12 -1.68
N GLN A 902 -6.90 8.00 -1.74
CA GLN A 902 -7.84 8.11 -2.87
C GLN A 902 -7.25 8.85 -4.09
N GLN A 903 -6.03 9.37 -4.00
CA GLN A 903 -5.28 9.89 -5.15
C GLN A 903 -4.56 8.77 -5.93
N GLY A 904 -4.59 7.53 -5.43
CA GLY A 904 -4.02 6.39 -6.12
C GLY A 904 -4.66 6.11 -7.47
N ASN A 905 -3.87 5.63 -8.42
CA ASN A 905 -4.34 5.12 -9.69
C ASN A 905 -4.49 3.61 -9.56
N ALA A 906 -5.72 3.11 -9.40
CA ALA A 906 -6.12 1.74 -9.01
C ALA A 906 -5.69 0.58 -9.96
N ILE A 907 -4.60 0.75 -10.69
CA ILE A 907 -3.96 -0.25 -11.55
C ILE A 907 -3.11 -1.17 -10.67
N ASN A 908 -3.32 -2.49 -10.76
CA ASN A 908 -2.53 -3.54 -10.08
C ASN A 908 -2.64 -3.57 -8.54
N GLY A 909 -3.81 -3.33 -7.97
CA GLY A 909 -4.05 -3.50 -6.52
C GLY A 909 -3.67 -2.27 -5.66
N SER A 910 -3.41 -1.14 -6.30
CA SER A 910 -3.31 0.18 -5.65
C SER A 910 -4.68 0.74 -5.24
N HIS A 911 -4.66 1.79 -4.42
CA HIS A 911 -5.86 2.45 -3.87
C HIS A 911 -6.52 3.41 -4.86
N GLY A 912 -7.74 3.88 -4.57
CA GLY A 912 -8.49 4.80 -5.44
C GLY A 912 -9.52 4.12 -6.34
N ALA A 913 -9.81 2.84 -6.14
CA ALA A 913 -10.82 2.11 -6.89
C ALA A 913 -12.24 2.53 -6.48
N LEU A 914 -13.21 2.46 -7.40
CA LEU A 914 -14.57 2.93 -7.15
C LEU A 914 -15.26 2.21 -5.97
N TRP A 915 -14.91 0.95 -5.70
CA TRP A 915 -15.46 0.20 -4.56
C TRP A 915 -15.03 0.77 -3.19
N GLU A 916 -13.86 1.43 -3.13
CA GLU A 916 -13.38 2.09 -1.92
C GLU A 916 -14.20 3.35 -1.61
N TRP A 917 -14.90 3.92 -2.59
CA TRP A 917 -15.60 5.18 -2.44
C TRP A 917 -16.67 5.13 -1.35
N LEU A 918 -17.62 4.20 -1.47
CA LEU A 918 -18.77 4.12 -0.56
C LEU A 918 -18.36 3.56 0.80
N SER A 919 -17.44 2.60 0.82
CA SER A 919 -16.91 2.05 2.07
C SER A 919 -16.10 3.07 2.88
N THR A 920 -15.34 3.94 2.21
CA THR A 920 -14.64 5.05 2.88
C THR A 920 -15.63 6.05 3.46
N LEU A 921 -16.67 6.40 2.70
CA LEU A 921 -17.65 7.39 3.16
C LEU A 921 -18.50 6.87 4.33
N ASP A 922 -18.91 5.60 4.29
CA ASP A 922 -19.63 4.89 5.36
C ASP A 922 -18.82 4.87 6.67
N MET A 923 -17.51 4.60 6.57
CA MET A 923 -16.58 4.64 7.72
C MET A 923 -16.44 6.05 8.31
N CYS A 924 -16.24 7.07 7.46
CA CYS A 924 -16.16 8.46 7.92
C CYS A 924 -17.45 8.91 8.58
N LEU A 925 -18.62 8.60 7.98
CA LEU A 925 -19.92 8.99 8.50
C LEU A 925 -20.15 8.36 9.88
N SER A 926 -19.91 7.05 10.02
CA SER A 926 -20.03 6.34 11.30
C SER A 926 -19.15 6.95 12.39
N ALA A 927 -17.89 7.27 12.07
CA ALA A 927 -16.96 7.88 13.03
C ALA A 927 -17.42 9.29 13.47
N PHE A 928 -17.99 10.08 12.56
CA PHE A 928 -18.52 11.40 12.88
C PHE A 928 -19.83 11.33 13.69
N GLU A 929 -20.67 10.32 13.45
CA GLU A 929 -21.88 10.07 14.23
C GLU A 929 -21.56 9.69 15.68
N GLU A 930 -20.58 8.81 15.88
CA GLU A 930 -20.06 8.46 17.20
C GLU A 930 -19.54 9.70 17.93
N LYS A 931 -18.63 10.45 17.30
CA LYS A 931 -18.08 11.69 17.90
C LYS A 931 -19.15 12.77 18.15
N ARG A 932 -20.24 12.81 17.38
CA ARG A 932 -21.34 13.77 17.59
C ARG A 932 -22.23 13.39 18.77
N THR A 933 -22.40 12.09 19.01
CA THR A 933 -23.28 11.55 20.06
C THR A 933 -22.60 11.41 21.42
N ASP A 934 -21.27 11.56 21.46
CA ASP A 934 -20.50 11.56 22.69
C ASP A 934 -20.97 12.66 23.66
N THR A 935 -21.48 12.21 24.81
CA THR A 935 -22.04 13.04 25.89
C THR A 935 -20.96 13.70 26.76
N GLU A 936 -19.71 13.22 26.74
CA GLU A 936 -18.59 13.87 27.45
C GLU A 936 -18.17 15.20 26.78
N LEU A 937 -18.65 15.47 25.55
CA LEU A 937 -18.37 16.68 24.77
C LEU A 937 -19.28 17.90 25.10
N CYS A 938 -20.03 17.95 26.21
CA CYS A 938 -20.96 19.09 26.52
C CYS A 938 -20.59 19.86 27.81
N GLU A 939 -20.39 21.18 27.78
CA GLU A 939 -21.51 22.14 27.79
C GLU A 939 -21.67 23.09 26.59
N SER A 940 -20.62 23.52 25.89
CA SER A 940 -20.74 24.19 24.58
C SER A 940 -19.38 24.33 23.89
N SER A 941 -18.92 23.31 23.17
CA SER A 941 -17.63 23.40 22.45
C SER A 941 -17.87 23.82 21.00
N PHE A 942 -17.18 24.88 20.58
CA PHE A 942 -16.99 25.23 19.18
C PHE A 942 -16.62 24.00 18.33
N TYR A 943 -15.81 23.10 18.89
CA TYR A 943 -15.46 21.80 18.31
C TYR A 943 -16.68 20.92 17.96
N LYS A 944 -17.69 20.81 18.83
CA LYS A 944 -18.92 20.05 18.54
C LYS A 944 -19.71 20.64 17.38
N ALA A 945 -19.79 21.98 17.30
CA ALA A 945 -20.38 22.64 16.14
C ALA A 945 -19.62 22.28 14.86
N CYS A 946 -18.28 22.33 14.87
CA CYS A 946 -17.43 21.94 13.76
C CYS A 946 -17.64 20.47 13.31
N ILE A 947 -17.76 19.52 14.25
CA ILE A 947 -18.07 18.11 13.95
C ILE A 947 -19.42 18.01 13.23
N THR A 948 -20.47 18.67 13.74
CA THR A 948 -21.80 18.65 13.13
C THR A 948 -21.78 19.18 11.69
N LEU A 949 -21.00 20.23 11.41
CA LEU A 949 -20.84 20.76 10.05
C LEU A 949 -20.14 19.77 9.11
N GLY A 950 -19.08 19.11 9.59
CA GLY A 950 -18.39 18.05 8.85
C GLY A 950 -19.31 16.86 8.55
N TRP A 951 -20.05 16.39 9.56
CA TRP A 951 -21.04 15.33 9.41
C TRP A 951 -22.10 15.68 8.36
N LYS A 952 -22.68 16.89 8.40
CA LYS A 952 -23.66 17.36 7.39
C LYS A 952 -23.12 17.30 5.96
N LYS A 953 -21.82 17.57 5.76
CA LYS A 953 -21.19 17.42 4.44
C LYS A 953 -21.08 15.98 4.01
N LEU A 954 -20.61 15.10 4.89
CA LEU A 954 -20.50 13.67 4.62
C LEU A 954 -21.87 13.07 4.30
N ASP A 955 -22.88 13.38 5.12
CA ASP A 955 -24.26 12.91 4.98
C ASP A 955 -24.87 13.30 3.62
N LYS A 956 -24.78 14.58 3.23
CA LYS A 956 -25.20 15.05 1.89
C LYS A 956 -24.59 14.22 0.77
N TYR A 957 -23.29 13.96 0.82
CA TYR A 957 -22.63 13.21 -0.25
C TYR A 957 -22.92 11.71 -0.19
N TYR A 958 -23.20 11.19 1.00
CA TYR A 958 -23.65 9.81 1.18
C TYR A 958 -25.03 9.62 0.55
N GLU A 959 -25.98 10.53 0.80
CA GLU A 959 -27.28 10.55 0.13
C GLU A 959 -27.13 10.68 -1.40
N LEU A 960 -26.22 11.54 -1.87
CA LEU A 960 -26.00 11.70 -3.32
C LEU A 960 -25.45 10.44 -4.00
N SER A 961 -24.83 9.53 -3.25
CA SER A 961 -24.42 8.23 -3.78
C SER A 961 -25.61 7.36 -4.20
N ASP A 962 -26.82 7.66 -3.72
CA ASP A 962 -28.02 6.91 -4.06
C ASP A 962 -28.39 6.98 -5.54
N TYR A 963 -28.09 8.12 -6.16
CA TYR A 963 -28.46 8.39 -7.55
C TYR A 963 -27.59 7.62 -8.53
N ALA A 964 -26.31 7.41 -8.21
CA ALA A 964 -25.36 6.75 -9.10
C ALA A 964 -25.24 5.25 -8.75
N PRO A 965 -25.80 4.33 -9.58
CA PRO A 965 -25.80 2.90 -9.30
C PRO A 965 -24.40 2.29 -9.21
N ALA A 966 -23.39 2.93 -9.83
CA ALA A 966 -22.03 2.43 -9.91
C ALA A 966 -21.37 2.21 -8.55
N TYR A 967 -21.65 3.04 -7.55
CA TYR A 967 -21.03 2.90 -6.23
C TYR A 967 -21.39 1.58 -5.54
N ARG A 968 -22.68 1.22 -5.59
CA ARG A 968 -23.16 -0.04 -5.03
C ARG A 968 -22.75 -1.22 -5.88
N ALA A 969 -22.84 -1.08 -7.20
CA ALA A 969 -22.39 -2.13 -8.11
C ALA A 969 -20.90 -2.45 -7.92
N ALA A 970 -20.05 -1.44 -7.71
CA ALA A 970 -18.62 -1.65 -7.47
C ALA A 970 -18.35 -2.51 -6.23
N ILE A 971 -19.07 -2.27 -5.11
CA ILE A 971 -18.96 -3.11 -3.91
C ILE A 971 -19.56 -4.50 -4.16
N ALA A 972 -20.73 -4.58 -4.80
CA ALA A 972 -21.45 -5.83 -5.04
C ALA A 972 -20.71 -6.76 -6.01
N LEU A 973 -19.98 -6.20 -6.97
CA LEU A 973 -19.16 -6.94 -7.93
C LEU A 973 -17.76 -7.25 -7.38
N HIS A 974 -17.35 -6.61 -6.28
CA HIS A 974 -16.08 -6.90 -5.65
C HIS A 974 -16.09 -8.34 -5.09
N PRO A 975 -15.16 -9.23 -5.53
CA PRO A 975 -15.21 -10.66 -5.20
C PRO A 975 -15.22 -10.97 -3.70
N ALA A 976 -14.56 -10.14 -2.89
CA ALA A 976 -14.49 -10.32 -1.43
C ALA A 976 -15.72 -9.79 -0.67
N PHE A 977 -16.49 -8.87 -1.24
CA PHE A 977 -17.53 -8.12 -0.52
C PHE A 977 -18.93 -8.60 -0.89
N LYS A 978 -19.26 -8.52 -2.18
CA LYS A 978 -20.57 -8.89 -2.72
C LYS A 978 -21.72 -8.24 -1.93
N ALA A 979 -22.90 -8.85 -1.94
CA ALA A 979 -24.03 -8.40 -1.11
C ALA A 979 -23.78 -8.53 0.41
N ALA A 980 -22.80 -9.34 0.82
CA ALA A 980 -22.50 -9.57 2.23
C ALA A 980 -21.96 -8.30 2.92
N TRP A 981 -21.24 -7.45 2.19
CA TRP A 981 -20.77 -6.17 2.73
C TRP A 981 -21.94 -5.28 3.17
N PHE A 982 -22.99 -5.15 2.35
CA PHE A 982 -24.18 -4.36 2.72
C PHE A 982 -24.89 -4.96 3.94
N ARG A 983 -24.98 -6.30 4.04
CA ARG A 983 -25.54 -6.94 5.24
C ARG A 983 -24.71 -6.64 6.48
N LYS A 984 -23.38 -6.66 6.37
CA LYS A 984 -22.52 -6.36 7.52
C LYS A 984 -22.69 -4.93 8.03
N HIS A 985 -22.79 -3.94 7.14
CA HIS A 985 -22.76 -2.52 7.53
C HIS A 985 -24.17 -1.93 7.71
N TRP A 986 -25.17 -2.41 6.97
CA TRP A 986 -26.50 -1.78 6.95
C TRP A 986 -27.62 -2.64 7.56
N LEU A 987 -27.38 -3.90 7.94
CA LEU A 987 -28.46 -4.76 8.44
C LEU A 987 -29.11 -4.21 9.72
N THR A 988 -28.29 -3.67 10.62
CA THR A 988 -28.77 -3.14 11.91
C THR A 988 -29.44 -1.78 11.76
N SER A 989 -28.88 -0.90 10.94
CA SER A 989 -29.28 0.51 10.83
C SER A 989 -30.30 0.75 9.71
N HIS A 990 -30.13 0.10 8.56
CA HIS A 990 -30.88 0.37 7.33
C HIS A 990 -31.14 -0.89 6.49
N PRO A 991 -31.87 -1.89 7.01
CA PRO A 991 -32.05 -3.18 6.34
C PRO A 991 -32.71 -3.06 4.95
N SER A 992 -33.62 -2.10 4.76
CA SER A 992 -34.28 -1.84 3.48
C SER A 992 -33.33 -1.35 2.38
N TRP A 993 -32.18 -0.78 2.74
CA TRP A 993 -31.18 -0.31 1.76
C TRP A 993 -30.44 -1.46 1.10
N ILE A 994 -30.35 -2.62 1.75
CA ILE A 994 -29.68 -3.82 1.21
C ILE A 994 -30.43 -4.32 -0.02
N ASP A 995 -31.75 -4.45 0.07
CA ASP A 995 -32.58 -4.91 -1.05
C ASP A 995 -32.51 -3.94 -2.22
N LYS A 996 -32.56 -2.62 -1.93
CA LYS A 996 -32.36 -1.58 -2.94
C LYS A 996 -31.00 -1.72 -3.62
N ALA A 997 -29.92 -1.94 -2.87
CA ALA A 997 -28.58 -2.08 -3.42
C ALA A 997 -28.42 -3.31 -4.33
N VAL A 998 -28.98 -4.44 -3.91
CA VAL A 998 -28.98 -5.67 -4.71
C VAL A 998 -29.81 -5.49 -5.98
N ALA A 999 -30.99 -4.88 -5.88
CA ALA A 999 -31.84 -4.58 -7.03
C ALA A 999 -31.13 -3.64 -8.02
N THR A 1000 -30.56 -2.53 -7.52
CA THR A 1000 -29.80 -1.58 -8.34
C THR A 1000 -28.63 -2.25 -9.06
N THR A 1001 -27.89 -3.13 -8.36
CA THR A 1001 -26.78 -3.88 -8.96
C THR A 1001 -27.27 -4.80 -10.08
N ARG A 1002 -28.39 -5.51 -9.88
CA ARG A 1002 -28.96 -6.36 -10.94
C ARG A 1002 -29.35 -5.55 -12.17
N THR A 1003 -30.03 -4.41 -11.99
CA THR A 1003 -30.44 -3.54 -13.09
C THR A 1003 -29.25 -3.10 -13.94
N ILE A 1004 -28.19 -2.55 -13.31
CA ILE A 1004 -27.02 -2.11 -14.06
C ILE A 1004 -26.26 -3.28 -14.71
N THR A 1005 -26.21 -4.45 -14.07
CA THR A 1005 -25.61 -5.64 -14.70
C THR A 1005 -26.38 -6.06 -15.95
N THR A 1006 -27.72 -6.06 -15.91
CA THR A 1006 -28.56 -6.32 -17.10
C THR A 1006 -28.33 -5.28 -18.19
N GLU A 1007 -28.29 -3.98 -17.86
CA GLU A 1007 -28.02 -2.92 -18.85
C GLU A 1007 -26.66 -3.09 -19.56
N TYR A 1008 -25.64 -3.58 -18.85
CA TYR A 1008 -24.33 -3.85 -19.43
C TYR A 1008 -24.28 -5.18 -20.21
N HIS A 1009 -25.07 -6.18 -19.80
CA HIS A 1009 -25.24 -7.43 -20.55
C HIS A 1009 -25.89 -7.14 -21.91
N ASP A 1010 -27.02 -6.42 -21.91
CA ASP A 1010 -27.75 -6.06 -23.13
C ASP A 1010 -26.88 -5.22 -24.08
N TYR A 1011 -26.07 -4.31 -23.53
CA TYR A 1011 -25.10 -3.52 -24.29
C TYR A 1011 -24.03 -4.40 -24.95
N HIS A 1012 -23.52 -5.40 -24.23
CA HIS A 1012 -22.49 -6.31 -24.74
C HIS A 1012 -23.05 -7.21 -25.84
N ASP A 1013 -24.23 -7.80 -25.63
CA ASP A 1013 -24.90 -8.65 -26.62
C ASP A 1013 -25.19 -7.88 -27.92
N TYR A 1014 -25.74 -6.67 -27.81
CA TYR A 1014 -26.03 -5.82 -28.97
C TYR A 1014 -24.77 -5.56 -29.82
N HIS A 1015 -23.66 -5.18 -29.18
CA HIS A 1015 -22.43 -4.85 -29.90
C HIS A 1015 -21.63 -6.05 -30.38
N GLU A 1016 -21.72 -7.21 -29.73
CA GLU A 1016 -21.17 -8.45 -30.30
C GLU A 1016 -21.94 -8.90 -31.52
N HIS A 1017 -23.27 -8.82 -31.51
CA HIS A 1017 -24.10 -9.09 -32.69
C HIS A 1017 -23.82 -8.11 -33.84
N GLU A 1018 -23.66 -6.82 -33.55
CA GLU A 1018 -23.31 -5.80 -34.55
C GLU A 1018 -21.92 -6.06 -35.17
N GLN A 1019 -20.92 -6.44 -34.36
CA GLN A 1019 -19.59 -6.80 -34.88
C GLN A 1019 -19.61 -8.07 -35.72
N LEU A 1020 -20.38 -9.09 -35.32
CA LEU A 1020 -20.58 -10.33 -36.08
C LEU A 1020 -21.36 -10.13 -37.39
N THR A 1021 -22.16 -9.07 -37.49
CA THR A 1021 -22.93 -8.73 -38.70
C THR A 1021 -22.11 -7.87 -39.68
N ILE A 1022 -21.10 -7.14 -39.17
CA ILE A 1022 -20.18 -6.31 -39.95
C ILE A 1022 -18.99 -7.13 -40.49
N GLN A 1023 -18.59 -8.18 -39.78
CA GLN A 1023 -17.63 -9.19 -40.28
C GLN A 1023 -18.30 -10.13 -41.30
#